data_AF-A0AAE3ICH1-F1
#
_entry.id   AF-A0AAE3ICH1-F1
#
_cell.length_a   1.000
_cell.length_b   1.000
_cell.length_c   1.000
_cell.angle_alpha   90.00
_cell.angle_beta   90.00
_cell.angle_gamma   90.00
#
_symmetry.space_group_name_H-M   'P 1'
#
loop_
_entity.id
_entity.type
_entity.pdbx_description
1 polymer ?
#
loop_
_entity_poly.entity_id
_entity_poly.type
_entity_poly.pdbx_seq_one_letter_code
_entity_poly.pdbx_strand_id
1 'polypeptide(L)'
;MVDGSLKSGSFHAIPTGSDGSLRNARVDTDGAIYGVAPDRIYSVQQSILNSEVENRVFGEVEGAVRDVYWSPEISGTTSQHGTALSREQMTGPQAREHMDGLDFEEVWAATDDLPVQQWRIQDLSLDLAEDRILVDESTEVTVTLELAASNDTTATTTAEYDVNTSAASIENGTLQSTDRGTAEVTASLAGHTDTATVKLLAPPDLGVAETTLDEPIVARDTTVSVDATVENVGDLEGTETFGLQVDNETIESTSVTVDGRDEQSVAFRWTPTETGSYTPTVGGEIAGTLEVVEPPEVSVTDASLATETLLVGQEATVSATLENPDRLAGSETATLLAEDTVVQTRDVTVGAEETNTTAFAWTPSEPGTYNLTVNSIAAGSVEVVPRSTITVANVTATDQVVTGEAADVTATIVNEANVPVDVPVSYALDGEQVATELVTLEPGTSAVTFEQPLAEAGAVTHTVEAVNDKASTETDVREPATVEITNVVSPDTVETGSDAGVTVTVENSGGVAGNDTVEFSVDGATLSDEPIALDAGENTRVSASFAFSLQGEHTFTVETSDGSASGTIVAESPSGDDTTTDQETEQTTDEGGQTDRETDESGQTDDGETTRQDDAAESGDGFGPGFGVVAALLAIVILGVALARLDS
;
A
#
# COMPACT_ATOMS: atom_id res chain seq x y z
N MET A 1 -6.99 -8.62 -97.84
CA MET A 1 -5.78 -8.35 -98.65
C MET A 1 -4.87 -7.38 -97.89
N VAL A 2 -3.95 -7.92 -97.10
CA VAL A 2 -2.59 -7.38 -96.95
C VAL A 2 -1.69 -8.59 -97.11
N ASP A 3 -0.54 -8.43 -97.77
CA ASP A 3 0.32 -9.53 -98.17
C ASP A 3 1.19 -10.03 -97.00
N GLY A 4 1.27 -11.35 -96.84
CA GLY A 4 1.75 -12.04 -95.64
C GLY A 4 2.79 -13.13 -95.98
N SER A 5 3.77 -12.79 -96.81
CA SER A 5 4.83 -13.69 -97.28
C SER A 5 5.62 -14.37 -96.14
N LEU A 6 5.19 -15.56 -95.72
CA LEU A 6 6.03 -16.50 -94.97
C LEU A 6 7.24 -16.88 -95.82
N LYS A 7 8.45 -16.62 -95.29
CA LYS A 7 9.71 -16.85 -96.01
C LYS A 7 9.95 -18.35 -96.20
N SER A 8 10.52 -18.72 -97.35
CA SER A 8 10.93 -20.09 -97.64
C SER A 8 11.97 -20.60 -96.64
N GLY A 9 11.56 -21.45 -95.70
CA GLY A 9 12.46 -22.20 -94.83
C GLY A 9 13.20 -23.29 -95.61
N SER A 10 14.50 -23.43 -95.37
CA SER A 10 15.30 -24.53 -95.91
C SER A 10 15.12 -25.78 -95.03
N PHE A 11 14.40 -26.79 -95.54
CA PHE A 11 14.32 -28.10 -94.90
C PHE A 11 15.72 -28.69 -94.70
N HIS A 12 16.10 -28.92 -93.44
CA HIS A 12 17.18 -29.83 -93.10
C HIS A 12 16.63 -31.26 -93.01
N ALA A 13 17.49 -32.25 -93.24
CA ALA A 13 17.12 -33.65 -93.04
C ALA A 13 16.83 -33.90 -91.56
N ILE A 14 15.66 -34.48 -91.27
CA ILE A 14 15.27 -34.93 -89.93
C ILE A 14 16.12 -36.16 -89.58
N PRO A 15 16.88 -36.17 -88.46
CA PRO A 15 17.39 -37.41 -87.90
C PRO A 15 16.25 -38.11 -87.13
N THR A 16 16.06 -39.41 -87.34
CA THR A 16 15.42 -40.26 -86.32
C THR A 16 16.44 -40.58 -85.23
N GLY A 17 15.98 -41.15 -84.11
CA GLY A 17 16.87 -41.99 -83.30
C GLY A 17 17.33 -43.22 -84.09
N SER A 18 18.29 -43.95 -83.53
CA SER A 18 18.76 -45.24 -84.08
C SER A 18 17.74 -46.40 -83.95
N ASP A 19 16.57 -46.09 -83.39
CA ASP A 19 15.41 -46.94 -83.12
C ASP A 19 14.27 -46.75 -84.15
N GLY A 20 14.19 -45.57 -84.77
CA GLY A 20 13.11 -45.16 -85.69
C GLY A 20 12.25 -43.99 -85.18
N SER A 21 12.49 -43.49 -83.96
CA SER A 21 11.73 -42.40 -83.32
C SER A 21 11.60 -41.11 -84.16
N LEU A 22 10.40 -40.51 -84.19
CA LEU A 22 10.12 -39.29 -84.95
C LEU A 22 10.61 -38.02 -84.24
N ARG A 23 11.91 -37.74 -84.34
CA ARG A 23 12.57 -36.64 -83.59
C ARG A 23 12.32 -35.21 -84.10
N ASN A 24 11.68 -35.06 -85.25
CA ASN A 24 11.12 -33.78 -85.71
C ASN A 24 9.95 -34.06 -86.68
N ALA A 25 8.76 -33.59 -86.33
CA ALA A 25 7.59 -33.56 -87.20
C ALA A 25 7.05 -32.12 -87.28
N ARG A 26 6.22 -31.81 -88.27
CA ARG A 26 5.52 -30.52 -88.32
C ARG A 26 4.02 -30.73 -88.08
N VAL A 27 3.50 -30.03 -87.06
CA VAL A 27 2.06 -29.72 -86.96
C VAL A 27 1.78 -28.59 -87.96
N ASP A 28 0.85 -28.80 -88.88
CA ASP A 28 0.43 -27.75 -89.81
C ASP A 28 -0.81 -26.99 -89.29
N THR A 29 -1.21 -25.90 -89.96
CA THR A 29 -2.38 -25.09 -89.57
C THR A 29 -3.70 -25.85 -89.52
N ASP A 30 -3.72 -27.05 -90.13
CA ASP A 30 -4.90 -27.85 -90.38
C ASP A 30 -4.94 -29.10 -89.45
N GLY A 31 -4.19 -29.06 -88.34
CA GLY A 31 -4.32 -29.99 -87.22
C GLY A 31 -3.76 -31.40 -87.41
N ALA A 32 -2.98 -31.64 -88.48
CA ALA A 32 -2.30 -32.91 -88.73
C ALA A 32 -0.82 -32.85 -88.35
N ILE A 33 -0.29 -33.92 -87.74
CA ILE A 33 1.11 -34.05 -87.32
C ILE A 33 1.86 -34.95 -88.31
N TYR A 34 2.74 -34.35 -89.12
CA TYR A 34 3.47 -35.07 -90.18
C TYR A 34 4.94 -35.31 -89.81
N GLY A 35 5.25 -36.56 -89.42
CA GLY A 35 6.62 -37.06 -89.26
C GLY A 35 7.06 -37.93 -90.43
N VAL A 36 8.37 -38.01 -90.68
CA VAL A 36 8.98 -38.93 -91.67
C VAL A 36 10.25 -39.53 -91.08
N ALA A 37 10.28 -40.85 -90.95
CA ALA A 37 11.47 -41.60 -90.52
C ALA A 37 12.37 -41.95 -91.73
N PRO A 38 13.64 -41.49 -91.80
CA PRO A 38 14.49 -41.70 -92.97
C PRO A 38 15.55 -42.78 -92.74
N ASP A 39 15.21 -44.05 -92.99
CA ASP A 39 16.22 -45.10 -93.12
C ASP A 39 16.93 -44.96 -94.49
N ARG A 40 18.09 -44.28 -94.45
CA ARG A 40 19.07 -43.98 -95.53
C ARG A 40 18.76 -42.78 -96.42
N ILE A 41 19.61 -41.77 -96.30
CA ILE A 41 19.69 -40.63 -97.23
C ILE A 41 20.42 -41.04 -98.52
N TYR A 42 19.76 -40.84 -99.66
CA TYR A 42 20.41 -40.39 -100.89
C TYR A 42 19.77 -39.06 -101.33
N SER A 43 20.47 -38.29 -102.17
CA SER A 43 20.23 -36.86 -102.39
C SER A 43 18.82 -36.50 -102.93
N VAL A 44 18.14 -35.57 -102.27
CA VAL A 44 16.93 -34.91 -102.80
C VAL A 44 17.29 -33.95 -103.94
N GLN A 45 16.57 -34.03 -105.07
CA GLN A 45 16.48 -32.95 -106.05
C GLN A 45 15.09 -32.29 -105.99
N GLN A 46 15.03 -30.98 -106.24
CA GLN A 46 13.75 -30.27 -106.33
C GLN A 46 13.10 -30.46 -107.70
N SER A 47 11.78 -30.68 -107.71
CA SER A 47 10.90 -30.48 -108.87
C SER A 47 9.53 -30.07 -108.37
N ILE A 48 8.96 -28.99 -108.92
CA ILE A 48 7.65 -28.45 -108.55
C ILE A 48 6.66 -28.73 -109.68
N LEU A 49 5.52 -29.33 -109.36
CA LEU A 49 4.32 -29.34 -110.20
C LEU A 49 3.10 -28.91 -109.39
N ASN A 50 2.11 -28.34 -110.08
CA ASN A 50 1.13 -27.43 -109.49
C ASN A 50 -0.31 -27.85 -109.86
N SER A 51 -1.18 -27.95 -108.85
CA SER A 51 -2.63 -28.15 -109.03
C SER A 51 -3.38 -27.65 -107.80
N GLU A 52 -4.50 -26.95 -108.02
CA GLU A 52 -5.30 -26.30 -106.97
C GLU A 52 -6.04 -27.30 -106.07
N VAL A 53 -5.55 -27.49 -104.84
CA VAL A 53 -6.25 -27.99 -103.63
C VAL A 53 -5.38 -27.66 -102.40
N GLU A 54 -5.96 -27.72 -101.20
CA GLU A 54 -5.38 -27.25 -99.93
C GLU A 54 -3.92 -27.66 -99.62
N ASN A 55 -3.27 -26.83 -98.78
CA ASN A 55 -2.10 -27.11 -97.92
C ASN A 55 -1.59 -28.56 -97.92
N ARG A 56 -0.74 -28.91 -98.89
CA ARG A 56 -0.07 -30.22 -98.92
C ARG A 56 1.40 -30.09 -99.24
N VAL A 57 2.23 -30.67 -98.38
CA VAL A 57 3.65 -30.88 -98.63
C VAL A 57 3.81 -31.88 -99.77
N PHE A 58 4.30 -31.43 -100.92
CA PHE A 58 4.68 -32.29 -102.03
C PHE A 58 6.20 -32.53 -102.04
N GLY A 59 6.58 -33.77 -101.72
CA GLY A 59 7.92 -34.31 -101.95
C GLY A 59 7.79 -35.80 -102.22
N GLU A 60 8.46 -36.31 -103.26
CA GLU A 60 8.47 -37.74 -103.56
C GLU A 60 9.47 -38.44 -102.63
N VAL A 61 8.94 -39.16 -101.64
CA VAL A 61 9.73 -39.93 -100.66
C VAL A 61 9.77 -41.38 -101.12
N GLU A 62 10.91 -41.84 -101.65
CA GLU A 62 11.17 -43.28 -101.84
C GLU A 62 11.47 -43.94 -100.48
N GLY A 63 10.44 -44.05 -99.66
CA GLY A 63 10.49 -44.62 -98.31
C GLY A 63 9.08 -44.82 -97.75
N ALA A 64 8.88 -45.88 -96.98
CA ALA A 64 7.61 -46.13 -96.33
C ALA A 64 7.47 -45.21 -95.11
N VAL A 65 6.70 -44.12 -95.25
CA VAL A 65 6.31 -43.28 -94.11
C VAL A 65 5.52 -44.15 -93.12
N ARG A 66 5.93 -44.12 -91.86
CA ARG A 66 5.29 -44.81 -90.74
C ARG A 66 4.90 -43.82 -89.66
N ASP A 67 4.03 -44.27 -88.75
CA ASP A 67 3.78 -43.62 -87.47
C ASP A 67 3.29 -42.16 -87.59
N VAL A 68 2.49 -41.92 -88.63
CA VAL A 68 1.73 -40.69 -88.84
C VAL A 68 0.35 -40.86 -88.22
N TYR A 69 -0.06 -39.88 -87.42
CA TYR A 69 -1.33 -39.86 -86.70
C TYR A 69 -2.19 -38.68 -87.16
N TRP A 70 -3.48 -38.91 -87.35
CA TRP A 70 -4.41 -37.88 -87.79
C TRP A 70 -5.82 -38.12 -87.23
N SER A 71 -6.55 -37.03 -86.97
CA SER A 71 -7.96 -37.09 -86.58
C SER A 71 -8.85 -36.54 -87.71
N PRO A 72 -9.93 -37.25 -88.09
CA PRO A 72 -10.96 -36.70 -88.98
C PRO A 72 -11.66 -35.49 -88.37
N GLU A 73 -11.73 -35.44 -87.04
CA GLU A 73 -12.47 -34.44 -86.26
C GLU A 73 -11.69 -33.12 -86.13
N ILE A 74 -10.36 -33.21 -86.05
CA ILE A 74 -9.47 -32.05 -86.05
C ILE A 74 -9.19 -31.57 -87.48
N SER A 75 -8.85 -32.47 -88.41
CA SER A 75 -8.42 -32.10 -89.76
C SER A 75 -9.56 -31.88 -90.77
N GLY A 76 -10.77 -32.38 -90.50
CA GLY A 76 -11.89 -32.38 -91.44
C GLY A 76 -11.71 -33.28 -92.67
N THR A 77 -10.63 -34.06 -92.75
CA THR A 77 -10.29 -34.91 -93.91
C THR A 77 -10.67 -36.38 -93.69
N THR A 78 -10.65 -37.19 -94.76
CA THR A 78 -10.76 -38.66 -94.71
C THR A 78 -9.54 -39.30 -95.39
N SER A 79 -8.35 -39.13 -94.78
CA SER A 79 -7.10 -39.72 -95.28
C SER A 79 -7.14 -41.25 -95.36
N GLN A 80 -6.30 -41.84 -96.21
CA GLN A 80 -6.04 -43.29 -96.27
C GLN A 80 -4.57 -43.63 -95.92
N HIS A 81 -3.85 -42.67 -95.33
CA HIS A 81 -2.44 -42.81 -94.94
C HIS A 81 -2.25 -42.29 -93.51
N GLY A 82 -1.59 -43.09 -92.67
CA GLY A 82 -1.47 -42.85 -91.22
C GLY A 82 -2.61 -43.48 -90.41
N THR A 83 -2.38 -43.65 -89.11
CA THR A 83 -3.34 -44.14 -88.13
C THR A 83 -4.39 -43.06 -87.84
N ALA A 84 -5.66 -43.41 -87.99
CA ALA A 84 -6.77 -42.54 -87.64
C ALA A 84 -7.10 -42.68 -86.15
N LEU A 85 -7.19 -41.55 -85.45
CA LEU A 85 -7.54 -41.45 -84.02
C LEU A 85 -8.69 -40.44 -83.83
N SER A 86 -9.42 -40.50 -82.71
CA SER A 86 -10.30 -39.38 -82.32
C SER A 86 -9.47 -38.18 -81.82
N ARG A 87 -10.11 -37.02 -81.58
CA ARG A 87 -9.43 -35.90 -80.91
C ARG A 87 -8.93 -36.29 -79.53
N GLU A 88 -9.81 -36.90 -78.72
CA GLU A 88 -9.50 -37.37 -77.35
C GLU A 88 -8.25 -38.26 -77.32
N GLN A 89 -8.10 -39.16 -78.30
CA GLN A 89 -6.95 -40.04 -78.43
C GLN A 89 -5.66 -39.35 -78.94
N MET A 90 -5.73 -38.08 -79.32
CA MET A 90 -4.59 -37.26 -79.79
C MET A 90 -4.25 -36.11 -78.85
N THR A 91 -4.91 -36.01 -77.69
CA THR A 91 -4.77 -34.91 -76.73
C THR A 91 -4.67 -35.43 -75.29
N GLY A 92 -4.20 -34.62 -74.35
CA GLY A 92 -4.12 -34.99 -72.94
C GLY A 92 -3.23 -36.21 -72.68
N PRO A 93 -3.46 -36.95 -71.57
CA PRO A 93 -2.72 -38.18 -71.26
C PRO A 93 -2.86 -39.26 -72.34
N GLN A 94 -4.03 -39.34 -72.99
CA GLN A 94 -4.35 -40.36 -74.00
C GLN A 94 -3.46 -40.30 -75.25
N ALA A 95 -2.88 -39.13 -75.57
CA ALA A 95 -1.87 -39.02 -76.62
C ALA A 95 -0.66 -39.95 -76.38
N ARG A 96 -0.26 -40.17 -75.12
CA ARG A 96 0.86 -41.08 -74.76
C ARG A 96 0.52 -42.56 -74.96
N GLU A 97 -0.76 -42.94 -74.95
CA GLU A 97 -1.23 -44.34 -75.05
C GLU A 97 -1.63 -44.77 -76.47
N HIS A 98 -1.66 -43.82 -77.42
CA HIS A 98 -2.17 -44.02 -78.77
C HIS A 98 -1.28 -43.45 -79.89
N MET A 99 -0.31 -42.60 -79.56
CA MET A 99 0.62 -41.99 -80.51
C MET A 99 2.04 -42.58 -80.40
N ASP A 100 2.14 -43.89 -80.15
CA ASP A 100 3.34 -44.69 -79.81
C ASP A 100 4.66 -44.38 -80.58
N GLY A 101 4.58 -43.86 -81.81
CA GLY A 101 5.75 -43.45 -82.62
C GLY A 101 6.29 -42.04 -82.31
N LEU A 102 5.61 -41.29 -81.45
CA LEU A 102 6.13 -40.06 -80.85
C LEU A 102 6.94 -40.40 -79.60
N ASP A 103 8.22 -40.00 -79.62
CA ASP A 103 9.14 -40.11 -78.49
C ASP A 103 8.76 -39.06 -77.41
N PHE A 104 7.85 -39.44 -76.51
CA PHE A 104 7.39 -38.60 -75.39
C PHE A 104 8.40 -38.50 -74.24
N GLU A 105 9.53 -39.22 -74.29
CA GLU A 105 10.60 -39.11 -73.29
C GLU A 105 11.60 -38.00 -73.67
N GLU A 106 12.12 -38.00 -74.91
CA GLU A 106 13.21 -37.09 -75.34
C GLU A 106 12.75 -35.96 -76.29
N VAL A 107 11.59 -36.07 -76.95
CA VAL A 107 11.24 -35.18 -78.07
C VAL A 107 9.91 -34.46 -77.90
N TRP A 108 8.88 -35.15 -77.42
CA TRP A 108 7.50 -34.66 -77.37
C TRP A 108 7.03 -34.47 -75.93
N ALA A 109 6.18 -33.47 -75.72
CA ALA A 109 5.38 -33.31 -74.52
C ALA A 109 3.90 -33.46 -74.91
N ALA A 110 3.16 -34.28 -74.17
CA ALA A 110 1.71 -34.26 -74.22
C ALA A 110 1.21 -32.95 -73.58
N THR A 111 0.17 -32.35 -74.13
CA THR A 111 -0.48 -31.14 -73.62
C THR A 111 -1.99 -31.41 -73.51
N ASP A 112 -2.79 -30.49 -73.00
CA ASP A 112 -4.25 -30.67 -72.96
C ASP A 112 -4.87 -30.65 -74.37
N ASP A 113 -4.14 -30.09 -75.35
CA ASP A 113 -4.42 -30.23 -76.77
C ASP A 113 -3.34 -31.13 -77.44
N LEU A 114 -3.07 -30.95 -78.74
CA LEU A 114 -2.10 -31.75 -79.47
C LEU A 114 -0.68 -31.72 -78.85
N PRO A 115 0.09 -32.83 -78.92
CA PRO A 115 1.48 -32.87 -78.51
C PRO A 115 2.36 -31.80 -79.16
N VAL A 116 3.26 -31.23 -78.35
CA VAL A 116 4.27 -30.24 -78.78
C VAL A 116 5.66 -30.83 -78.65
N GLN A 117 6.65 -30.25 -79.32
CA GLN A 117 8.05 -30.65 -79.15
C GLN A 117 8.64 -29.98 -77.91
N GLN A 118 9.31 -30.76 -77.06
CA GLN A 118 9.89 -30.29 -75.79
C GLN A 118 10.79 -29.06 -75.99
N TRP A 119 11.66 -29.08 -77.02
CA TRP A 119 12.56 -27.96 -77.34
C TRP A 119 11.86 -26.64 -77.72
N ARG A 120 10.54 -26.66 -77.99
CA ARG A 120 9.75 -25.48 -78.29
C ARG A 120 9.16 -24.81 -77.06
N ILE A 121 9.08 -25.51 -75.93
CA ILE A 121 8.71 -24.91 -74.65
C ILE A 121 9.83 -23.91 -74.31
N GLN A 122 9.46 -22.67 -73.96
CA GLN A 122 10.39 -21.63 -73.51
C GLN A 122 10.26 -21.43 -72.01
N ASP A 123 9.03 -21.49 -71.50
CA ASP A 123 8.75 -21.48 -70.08
C ASP A 123 7.51 -22.33 -69.74
N LEU A 124 7.37 -22.64 -68.46
CA LEU A 124 6.18 -23.25 -67.87
C LEU A 124 5.71 -22.32 -66.74
N SER A 125 4.41 -22.06 -66.67
CA SER A 125 3.78 -21.22 -65.65
C SER A 125 2.64 -21.97 -64.97
N LEU A 126 2.52 -21.81 -63.65
CA LEU A 126 1.48 -22.41 -62.82
C LEU A 126 0.62 -21.31 -62.17
N ASP A 127 -0.61 -21.15 -62.65
CA ASP A 127 -1.61 -20.27 -62.05
C ASP A 127 -2.56 -21.08 -61.14
N LEU A 128 -2.85 -20.54 -59.95
CA LEU A 128 -3.95 -21.00 -59.09
C LEU A 128 -5.17 -20.12 -59.33
N ALA A 129 -6.37 -20.70 -59.39
CA ALA A 129 -7.60 -19.91 -59.41
C ALA A 129 -7.80 -19.13 -58.10
N GLU A 130 -7.45 -19.75 -56.96
CA GLU A 130 -7.51 -19.16 -55.62
C GLU A 130 -6.22 -19.48 -54.83
N ASP A 131 -5.56 -18.45 -54.28
CA ASP A 131 -4.35 -18.61 -53.43
C ASP A 131 -4.70 -18.97 -51.97
N ARG A 132 -6.00 -19.05 -51.66
CA ARG A 132 -6.55 -19.37 -50.34
C ARG A 132 -7.86 -20.14 -50.48
N ILE A 133 -7.98 -21.26 -49.79
CA ILE A 133 -9.18 -22.10 -49.73
C ILE A 133 -9.41 -22.58 -48.29
N LEU A 134 -10.65 -22.88 -47.91
CA LEU A 134 -10.93 -23.55 -46.64
C LEU A 134 -10.55 -25.04 -46.72
N VAL A 135 -10.44 -25.68 -45.55
CA VAL A 135 -10.40 -27.15 -45.45
C VAL A 135 -11.68 -27.75 -46.06
N ASP A 136 -11.53 -28.89 -46.73
CA ASP A 136 -12.53 -29.57 -47.58
C ASP A 136 -12.94 -28.82 -48.87
N GLU A 137 -12.45 -27.60 -49.12
CA GLU A 137 -12.58 -26.92 -50.42
C GLU A 137 -11.42 -27.23 -51.38
N SER A 138 -11.57 -26.83 -52.65
CA SER A 138 -10.61 -27.10 -53.74
C SER A 138 -10.47 -25.92 -54.71
N THR A 139 -9.25 -25.65 -55.19
CA THR A 139 -8.98 -24.69 -56.28
C THR A 139 -8.65 -25.41 -57.58
N GLU A 140 -9.03 -24.83 -58.72
CA GLU A 140 -8.45 -25.17 -60.02
C GLU A 140 -6.99 -24.69 -60.09
N VAL A 141 -6.17 -25.43 -60.84
CA VAL A 141 -4.76 -25.17 -61.12
C VAL A 141 -4.58 -25.22 -62.63
N THR A 142 -3.98 -24.20 -63.24
CA THR A 142 -3.72 -24.14 -64.68
C THR A 142 -2.22 -24.13 -64.94
N VAL A 143 -1.76 -25.04 -65.80
CA VAL A 143 -0.36 -25.08 -66.26
C VAL A 143 -0.30 -24.60 -67.71
N THR A 144 0.38 -23.47 -67.97
CA THR A 144 0.51 -22.88 -69.30
C THR A 144 1.97 -22.94 -69.78
N LEU A 145 2.17 -23.37 -71.04
CA LEU A 145 3.48 -23.49 -71.68
C LEU A 145 3.69 -22.35 -72.69
N GLU A 146 4.71 -21.49 -72.49
CA GLU A 146 5.10 -20.51 -73.52
C GLU A 146 5.78 -21.25 -74.70
N LEU A 147 5.29 -21.05 -75.92
CA LEU A 147 5.76 -21.81 -77.08
C LEU A 147 6.51 -20.97 -78.13
N ALA A 148 7.75 -21.35 -78.41
CA ALA A 148 8.61 -20.75 -79.41
C ALA A 148 7.93 -20.67 -80.79
N ALA A 149 7.62 -19.43 -81.20
CA ALA A 149 6.95 -19.09 -82.46
C ALA A 149 5.58 -19.79 -82.66
N SER A 150 4.77 -19.84 -81.61
CA SER A 150 3.37 -20.31 -81.62
C SER A 150 2.50 -19.39 -80.76
N ASN A 151 1.20 -19.68 -80.69
CA ASN A 151 0.43 -19.41 -79.48
C ASN A 151 0.80 -20.44 -78.41
N ASP A 152 0.57 -20.08 -77.15
CA ASP A 152 0.77 -20.93 -75.97
C ASP A 152 -0.28 -22.06 -75.90
N THR A 153 -0.05 -23.06 -75.04
CA THR A 153 -0.98 -24.17 -74.80
C THR A 153 -0.95 -24.59 -73.34
N THR A 154 -2.02 -25.19 -72.84
CA THR A 154 -2.08 -25.71 -71.46
C THR A 154 -1.62 -27.17 -71.38
N ALA A 155 -1.14 -27.57 -70.21
CA ALA A 155 -0.69 -28.92 -69.89
C ALA A 155 -1.18 -29.38 -68.50
N THR A 156 -2.32 -28.85 -68.06
CA THR A 156 -2.94 -29.05 -66.75
C THR A 156 -3.25 -30.52 -66.45
N THR A 157 -3.54 -31.32 -67.47
CA THR A 157 -3.81 -32.77 -67.34
C THR A 157 -2.59 -33.64 -67.64
N THR A 158 -1.47 -33.07 -68.14
CA THR A 158 -0.33 -33.84 -68.66
C THR A 158 1.01 -33.57 -67.98
N ALA A 159 1.12 -32.49 -67.22
CA ALA A 159 2.25 -32.20 -66.33
C ALA A 159 2.30 -33.16 -65.14
N GLU A 160 3.49 -33.34 -64.56
CA GLU A 160 3.70 -34.04 -63.30
C GLU A 160 3.68 -33.03 -62.15
N TYR A 161 2.86 -33.30 -61.13
CA TYR A 161 2.71 -32.44 -59.96
C TYR A 161 3.35 -33.05 -58.71
N ASP A 162 4.01 -32.22 -57.91
CA ASP A 162 4.42 -32.52 -56.53
C ASP A 162 3.76 -31.53 -55.57
N VAL A 163 3.37 -31.99 -54.37
CA VAL A 163 2.74 -31.16 -53.32
C VAL A 163 3.47 -31.43 -52.02
N ASN A 164 4.06 -30.39 -51.43
CA ASN A 164 5.01 -30.53 -50.32
C ASN A 164 4.41 -30.91 -48.95
N THR A 165 3.11 -31.25 -48.89
CA THR A 165 2.36 -31.51 -47.66
C THR A 165 1.25 -32.56 -47.88
N SER A 166 0.87 -33.27 -46.81
CA SER A 166 -0.30 -34.16 -46.80
C SER A 166 -1.63 -33.45 -46.54
N ALA A 167 -1.60 -32.14 -46.30
CA ALA A 167 -2.78 -31.29 -46.04
C ALA A 167 -3.56 -30.92 -47.32
N ALA A 168 -3.03 -31.25 -48.49
CA ALA A 168 -3.72 -31.15 -49.78
C ALA A 168 -3.28 -32.28 -50.71
N SER A 169 -4.04 -32.50 -51.78
CA SER A 169 -3.71 -33.42 -52.86
C SER A 169 -4.20 -32.86 -54.19
N ILE A 170 -3.48 -33.15 -55.28
CA ILE A 170 -3.80 -32.65 -56.63
C ILE A 170 -4.07 -33.81 -57.59
N GLU A 171 -5.17 -33.74 -58.32
CA GLU A 171 -5.50 -34.69 -59.37
C GLU A 171 -6.13 -33.94 -60.57
N ASN A 172 -5.67 -34.21 -61.79
CA ASN A 172 -6.18 -33.63 -63.04
C ASN A 172 -6.35 -32.09 -63.03
N GLY A 173 -5.44 -31.37 -62.37
CA GLY A 173 -5.50 -29.90 -62.25
C GLY A 173 -6.47 -29.36 -61.20
N THR A 174 -7.04 -30.21 -60.34
CA THR A 174 -7.82 -29.78 -59.16
C THR A 174 -7.03 -30.06 -57.90
N LEU A 175 -6.75 -29.02 -57.11
CA LEU A 175 -6.07 -29.12 -55.81
C LEU A 175 -7.13 -29.13 -54.69
N GLN A 176 -7.33 -30.29 -54.08
CA GLN A 176 -8.24 -30.52 -52.96
C GLN A 176 -7.50 -30.40 -51.63
N SER A 177 -8.04 -29.61 -50.70
CA SER A 177 -7.55 -29.53 -49.31
C SER A 177 -8.11 -30.66 -48.43
N THR A 178 -7.39 -31.00 -47.36
CA THR A 178 -7.76 -32.02 -46.36
C THR A 178 -7.37 -31.65 -44.93
N ASP A 179 -6.46 -30.69 -44.73
CA ASP A 179 -6.08 -30.12 -43.43
C ASP A 179 -5.58 -28.67 -43.65
N ARG A 180 -5.41 -27.90 -42.56
CA ARG A 180 -4.97 -26.50 -42.61
C ARG A 180 -3.45 -26.37 -42.75
N GLY A 181 -3.01 -25.21 -43.21
CA GLY A 181 -1.59 -24.85 -43.31
C GLY A 181 -1.25 -24.14 -44.62
N THR A 182 -0.19 -24.60 -45.27
CA THR A 182 0.33 -24.05 -46.52
C THR A 182 0.78 -25.20 -47.39
N ALA A 183 0.37 -25.23 -48.67
CA ALA A 183 0.83 -26.20 -49.64
C ALA A 183 1.55 -25.48 -50.78
N GLU A 184 2.79 -25.91 -51.05
CA GLU A 184 3.52 -25.54 -52.27
C GLU A 184 3.21 -26.61 -53.32
N VAL A 185 2.69 -26.18 -54.46
CA VAL A 185 2.40 -27.03 -55.61
C VAL A 185 3.47 -26.76 -56.65
N THR A 186 4.23 -27.79 -57.03
CA THR A 186 5.18 -27.75 -58.14
C THR A 186 4.55 -28.44 -59.34
N ALA A 187 4.47 -27.76 -60.48
CA ALA A 187 4.18 -28.39 -61.77
C ALA A 187 5.48 -28.58 -62.55
N SER A 188 5.61 -29.70 -63.26
CA SER A 188 6.80 -30.02 -64.05
C SER A 188 6.46 -30.72 -65.37
N LEU A 189 7.13 -30.32 -66.45
CA LEU A 189 7.01 -30.96 -67.76
C LEU A 189 8.25 -30.66 -68.60
N ALA A 190 8.79 -31.68 -69.28
CA ALA A 190 9.93 -31.53 -70.21
C ALA A 190 11.18 -30.83 -69.62
N GLY A 191 11.37 -30.91 -68.30
CA GLY A 191 12.48 -30.25 -67.59
C GLY A 191 12.25 -28.78 -67.22
N HIS A 192 11.09 -28.21 -67.57
CA HIS A 192 10.61 -26.93 -67.03
C HIS A 192 9.78 -27.18 -65.76
N THR A 193 9.83 -26.24 -64.81
CA THR A 193 9.16 -26.32 -63.51
C THR A 193 8.74 -24.95 -63.03
N ASP A 194 7.55 -24.84 -62.43
CA ASP A 194 7.09 -23.63 -61.73
C ASP A 194 6.36 -24.00 -60.43
N THR A 195 6.32 -23.08 -59.47
CA THR A 195 5.70 -23.31 -58.15
C THR A 195 4.78 -22.19 -57.72
N ALA A 196 3.61 -22.57 -57.20
CA ALA A 196 2.71 -21.66 -56.50
C ALA A 196 2.45 -22.15 -55.08
N THR A 197 1.99 -21.25 -54.22
CA THR A 197 1.66 -21.53 -52.81
C THR A 197 0.21 -21.20 -52.55
N VAL A 198 -0.55 -22.15 -52.02
CA VAL A 198 -1.90 -21.94 -51.47
C VAL A 198 -1.86 -21.93 -49.94
N LYS A 199 -2.63 -21.06 -49.30
CA LYS A 199 -2.90 -21.15 -47.85
C LYS A 199 -4.20 -21.91 -47.61
N LEU A 200 -4.13 -22.97 -46.81
CA LEU A 200 -5.26 -23.81 -46.43
C LEU A 200 -5.75 -23.36 -45.05
N LEU A 201 -7.03 -23.04 -44.92
CA LEU A 201 -7.59 -22.37 -43.74
C LEU A 201 -8.66 -23.24 -43.06
N ALA A 202 -8.53 -23.49 -41.76
CA ALA A 202 -9.66 -23.96 -40.99
C ALA A 202 -10.75 -22.86 -40.93
N PRO A 203 -12.04 -23.17 -41.13
CA PRO A 203 -13.12 -22.25 -40.83
C PRO A 203 -13.13 -21.86 -39.34
N PRO A 204 -13.84 -20.80 -38.94
CA PRO A 204 -14.00 -20.47 -37.52
C PRO A 204 -14.69 -21.61 -36.77
N ASP A 205 -14.19 -21.93 -35.59
CA ASP A 205 -14.68 -22.99 -34.71
C ASP A 205 -14.58 -22.46 -33.27
N LEU A 206 -15.68 -21.93 -32.76
CA LEU A 206 -15.75 -21.19 -31.50
C LEU A 206 -16.28 -22.10 -30.39
N GLY A 207 -15.54 -22.20 -29.29
CA GLY A 207 -15.93 -22.97 -28.12
C GLY A 207 -15.71 -22.20 -26.82
N VAL A 208 -16.39 -22.60 -25.76
CA VAL A 208 -16.08 -22.11 -24.40
C VAL A 208 -14.97 -22.97 -23.83
N ALA A 209 -13.81 -22.36 -23.54
CA ALA A 209 -12.63 -23.03 -23.03
C ALA A 209 -12.62 -23.12 -21.49
N GLU A 210 -13.05 -22.04 -20.83
CA GLU A 210 -13.14 -21.95 -19.37
C GLU A 210 -14.37 -21.11 -18.94
N THR A 211 -14.90 -21.38 -17.75
CA THR A 211 -16.01 -20.63 -17.12
C THR A 211 -15.80 -20.50 -15.62
N THR A 212 -16.09 -19.32 -15.05
CA THR A 212 -15.92 -19.03 -13.62
C THR A 212 -17.11 -18.26 -13.04
N LEU A 213 -17.51 -18.62 -11.81
CA LEU A 213 -18.47 -17.92 -10.98
C LEU A 213 -17.73 -17.16 -9.86
N ASP A 214 -17.94 -15.85 -9.74
CA ASP A 214 -17.25 -14.99 -8.75
C ASP A 214 -17.58 -15.38 -7.29
N GLU A 215 -18.86 -15.59 -7.01
CA GLU A 215 -19.40 -15.75 -5.65
C GLU A 215 -20.14 -17.09 -5.55
N PRO A 216 -19.73 -18.03 -4.68
CA PRO A 216 -20.41 -19.32 -4.54
C PRO A 216 -21.69 -19.26 -3.69
N ILE A 217 -21.91 -18.16 -2.96
CA ILE A 217 -23.12 -17.91 -2.17
C ILE A 217 -23.48 -16.42 -2.19
N VAL A 218 -24.75 -16.10 -2.46
CA VAL A 218 -25.30 -14.73 -2.44
C VAL A 218 -26.71 -14.68 -1.87
N ALA A 219 -27.16 -13.50 -1.44
CA ALA A 219 -28.56 -13.27 -1.14
C ALA A 219 -29.36 -13.13 -2.45
N ARG A 220 -30.64 -13.55 -2.46
CA ARG A 220 -31.52 -13.26 -3.61
C ARG A 220 -31.60 -11.76 -3.89
N ASP A 221 -31.94 -11.42 -5.12
CA ASP A 221 -31.95 -10.06 -5.67
C ASP A 221 -30.55 -9.39 -5.76
N THR A 222 -29.47 -10.08 -5.37
CA THR A 222 -28.07 -9.70 -5.65
C THR A 222 -27.68 -10.09 -7.08
N THR A 223 -26.87 -9.29 -7.77
CA THR A 223 -26.40 -9.59 -9.13
C THR A 223 -25.00 -10.20 -9.14
N VAL A 224 -24.86 -11.45 -9.58
CA VAL A 224 -23.57 -12.14 -9.77
C VAL A 224 -23.01 -11.93 -11.18
N SER A 225 -21.68 -12.07 -11.35
CA SER A 225 -21.05 -12.31 -12.65
C SER A 225 -20.83 -13.81 -12.86
N VAL A 226 -21.00 -14.24 -14.11
CA VAL A 226 -20.47 -15.51 -14.62
C VAL A 226 -19.61 -15.17 -15.84
N ASP A 227 -18.31 -15.39 -15.72
CA ASP A 227 -17.35 -15.08 -16.76
C ASP A 227 -17.01 -16.34 -17.55
N ALA A 228 -16.81 -16.21 -18.85
CA ALA A 228 -16.48 -17.31 -19.76
C ALA A 228 -15.42 -16.87 -20.78
N THR A 229 -14.43 -17.73 -21.05
CA THR A 229 -13.43 -17.52 -22.10
C THR A 229 -13.85 -18.31 -23.34
N VAL A 230 -14.07 -17.61 -24.45
CA VAL A 230 -14.38 -18.18 -25.77
C VAL A 230 -13.10 -18.26 -26.60
N GLU A 231 -12.69 -19.46 -27.00
CA GLU A 231 -11.55 -19.70 -27.90
C GLU A 231 -12.06 -19.92 -29.34
N ASN A 232 -11.36 -19.39 -30.35
CA ASN A 232 -11.58 -19.73 -31.76
C ASN A 232 -10.39 -20.54 -32.31
N VAL A 233 -10.55 -21.86 -32.41
CA VAL A 233 -9.48 -22.77 -32.86
C VAL A 233 -9.27 -22.74 -34.39
N GLY A 234 -10.11 -22.03 -35.12
CA GLY A 234 -10.08 -21.82 -36.57
C GLY A 234 -9.04 -20.79 -37.06
N ASP A 235 -8.90 -20.64 -38.38
CA ASP A 235 -7.92 -19.71 -38.99
C ASP A 235 -8.53 -18.37 -39.47
N LEU A 236 -9.81 -18.12 -39.14
CA LEU A 236 -10.59 -16.97 -39.57
C LEU A 236 -11.42 -16.41 -38.41
N GLU A 237 -11.72 -15.11 -38.45
CA GLU A 237 -12.67 -14.44 -37.54
C GLU A 237 -14.04 -15.15 -37.57
N GLY A 238 -14.57 -15.49 -36.40
CA GLY A 238 -15.89 -16.07 -36.23
C GLY A 238 -16.77 -15.25 -35.29
N THR A 239 -18.09 -15.39 -35.42
CA THR A 239 -19.06 -14.76 -34.50
C THR A 239 -20.14 -15.77 -34.13
N GLU A 240 -20.28 -16.05 -32.83
CA GLU A 240 -21.30 -16.95 -32.29
C GLU A 240 -21.99 -16.30 -31.08
N THR A 241 -23.19 -16.77 -30.71
CA THR A 241 -23.97 -16.23 -29.59
C THR A 241 -24.03 -17.22 -28.45
N PHE A 242 -23.26 -16.92 -27.40
CA PHE A 242 -23.20 -17.72 -26.18
C PHE A 242 -24.26 -17.23 -25.19
N GLY A 243 -24.85 -18.15 -24.44
CA GLY A 243 -25.89 -17.84 -23.45
C GLY A 243 -25.58 -18.46 -22.10
N LEU A 244 -25.75 -17.65 -21.04
CA LEU A 244 -25.77 -18.11 -19.66
C LEU A 244 -27.07 -18.90 -19.44
N GLN A 245 -26.94 -20.17 -19.09
CA GLN A 245 -28.06 -21.07 -18.81
C GLN A 245 -28.09 -21.48 -17.34
N VAL A 246 -29.27 -21.39 -16.73
CA VAL A 246 -29.58 -21.87 -15.37
C VAL A 246 -30.85 -22.70 -15.46
N ASP A 247 -30.85 -23.90 -14.86
CA ASP A 247 -31.98 -24.85 -14.89
C ASP A 247 -32.60 -25.09 -16.28
N ASN A 248 -31.76 -25.03 -17.32
CA ASN A 248 -32.10 -25.17 -18.74
C ASN A 248 -32.90 -23.98 -19.34
N GLU A 249 -32.96 -22.83 -18.66
CA GLU A 249 -33.43 -21.54 -19.20
C GLU A 249 -32.25 -20.60 -19.50
N THR A 250 -32.29 -19.87 -20.61
CA THR A 250 -31.28 -18.86 -20.97
C THR A 250 -31.59 -17.54 -20.29
N ILE A 251 -30.72 -17.12 -19.37
CA ILE A 251 -30.87 -15.90 -18.57
C ILE A 251 -30.42 -14.67 -19.37
N GLU A 252 -29.25 -14.75 -20.01
CA GLU A 252 -28.65 -13.70 -20.84
C GLU A 252 -27.93 -14.35 -22.02
N SER A 253 -27.80 -13.63 -23.14
CA SER A 253 -27.10 -14.09 -24.34
C SER A 253 -26.32 -12.96 -25.01
N THR A 254 -25.07 -13.24 -25.36
CA THR A 254 -24.12 -12.27 -25.94
C THR A 254 -23.50 -12.84 -27.21
N SER A 255 -23.53 -12.07 -28.29
CA SER A 255 -22.76 -12.39 -29.51
C SER A 255 -21.31 -11.98 -29.31
N VAL A 256 -20.39 -12.94 -29.44
CA VAL A 256 -18.95 -12.81 -29.23
C VAL A 256 -18.26 -12.97 -30.59
N THR A 257 -17.27 -12.12 -30.90
CA THR A 257 -16.54 -12.12 -32.18
C THR A 257 -15.06 -12.28 -31.90
N VAL A 258 -14.49 -13.40 -32.32
CA VAL A 258 -13.12 -13.81 -31.94
C VAL A 258 -12.30 -14.03 -33.20
N ASP A 259 -11.12 -13.41 -33.26
CA ASP A 259 -10.16 -13.58 -34.36
C ASP A 259 -9.67 -15.04 -34.45
N GLY A 260 -9.19 -15.44 -35.63
CA GLY A 260 -8.71 -16.82 -35.82
C GLY A 260 -7.46 -17.11 -34.98
N ARG A 261 -7.52 -18.14 -34.12
CA ARG A 261 -6.49 -18.52 -33.12
C ARG A 261 -6.37 -17.55 -31.93
N ASP A 262 -7.43 -16.81 -31.63
CA ASP A 262 -7.48 -15.90 -30.47
C ASP A 262 -8.53 -16.36 -29.45
N GLU A 263 -8.54 -15.71 -28.28
CA GLU A 263 -9.48 -15.96 -27.18
C GLU A 263 -10.12 -14.65 -26.69
N GLN A 264 -11.39 -14.70 -26.26
CA GLN A 264 -12.09 -13.55 -25.70
C GLN A 264 -12.89 -13.94 -24.44
N SER A 265 -12.58 -13.27 -23.32
CA SER A 265 -13.42 -13.33 -22.11
C SER A 265 -14.68 -12.47 -22.26
N VAL A 266 -15.82 -13.04 -21.86
CA VAL A 266 -17.15 -12.39 -21.82
C VAL A 266 -17.78 -12.61 -20.45
N ALA A 267 -18.38 -11.55 -19.90
CA ALA A 267 -19.05 -11.57 -18.59
C ALA A 267 -20.57 -11.52 -18.76
N PHE A 268 -21.28 -12.44 -18.11
CA PHE A 268 -22.74 -12.50 -18.05
C PHE A 268 -23.24 -12.11 -16.66
N ARG A 269 -24.39 -11.43 -16.59
CA ARG A 269 -24.95 -10.88 -15.34
C ARG A 269 -26.29 -11.49 -15.02
N TRP A 270 -26.42 -12.06 -13.81
CA TRP A 270 -27.64 -12.73 -13.37
C TRP A 270 -28.04 -12.27 -11.98
N THR A 271 -29.34 -12.03 -11.80
CA THR A 271 -29.95 -11.60 -10.53
C THR A 271 -31.01 -12.62 -10.12
N PRO A 272 -30.65 -13.69 -9.37
CA PRO A 272 -31.62 -14.69 -8.92
C PRO A 272 -32.63 -14.13 -7.91
N THR A 273 -33.93 -14.26 -8.21
CA THR A 273 -35.03 -13.81 -7.35
C THR A 273 -35.54 -14.90 -6.39
N GLU A 274 -35.13 -16.16 -6.56
CA GLU A 274 -35.55 -17.29 -5.74
C GLU A 274 -34.34 -17.98 -5.07
N THR A 275 -34.53 -18.42 -3.83
CA THR A 275 -33.51 -19.13 -3.04
C THR A 275 -33.36 -20.58 -3.51
N GLY A 276 -32.13 -21.05 -3.72
CA GLY A 276 -31.88 -22.37 -4.28
C GLY A 276 -30.39 -22.71 -4.38
N SER A 277 -30.09 -23.81 -5.04
CA SER A 277 -28.72 -24.22 -5.40
C SER A 277 -28.71 -24.50 -6.90
N TYR A 278 -27.92 -23.73 -7.63
CA TYR A 278 -27.96 -23.64 -9.09
C TYR A 278 -26.59 -23.94 -9.70
N THR A 279 -26.57 -24.50 -10.89
CA THR A 279 -25.34 -24.81 -11.64
C THR A 279 -25.34 -24.02 -12.95
N PRO A 280 -24.90 -22.74 -12.95
CA PRO A 280 -24.83 -21.93 -14.16
C PRO A 280 -23.86 -22.53 -15.19
N THR A 281 -24.26 -22.50 -16.46
CA THR A 281 -23.44 -22.97 -17.59
C THR A 281 -23.37 -21.96 -18.73
N VAL A 282 -22.24 -21.96 -19.47
CA VAL A 282 -22.06 -21.18 -20.71
C VAL A 282 -21.48 -22.11 -21.76
N GLY A 283 -22.10 -22.20 -22.95
CA GLY A 283 -21.71 -23.14 -24.01
C GLY A 283 -21.91 -24.64 -23.68
N GLY A 284 -22.23 -24.97 -22.42
CA GLY A 284 -22.29 -26.34 -21.89
C GLY A 284 -21.32 -26.57 -20.73
N GLU A 285 -20.29 -25.73 -20.60
CA GLU A 285 -19.32 -25.78 -19.49
C GLU A 285 -19.88 -25.18 -18.21
N ILE A 286 -19.44 -25.69 -17.06
CA ILE A 286 -19.99 -25.40 -15.72
C ILE A 286 -19.13 -24.34 -15.02
N ALA A 287 -19.71 -23.17 -14.75
CA ALA A 287 -19.03 -22.07 -14.06
C ALA A 287 -18.85 -22.31 -12.55
N GLY A 288 -19.66 -23.19 -11.97
CA GLY A 288 -19.62 -23.55 -10.55
C GLY A 288 -20.99 -23.95 -10.02
N THR A 289 -21.15 -23.86 -8.70
CA THR A 289 -22.45 -23.95 -8.02
C THR A 289 -22.68 -22.64 -7.26
N LEU A 290 -23.81 -21.99 -7.54
CA LEU A 290 -24.29 -20.84 -6.76
C LEU A 290 -25.31 -21.30 -5.73
N GLU A 291 -25.12 -20.97 -4.46
CA GLU A 291 -26.18 -21.03 -3.45
C GLU A 291 -26.83 -19.65 -3.29
N VAL A 292 -28.15 -19.57 -3.43
CA VAL A 292 -28.91 -18.33 -3.23
C VAL A 292 -29.75 -18.45 -1.97
N VAL A 293 -29.52 -17.55 -1.02
CA VAL A 293 -30.18 -17.52 0.30
C VAL A 293 -31.06 -16.28 0.46
N GLU A 294 -31.82 -16.20 1.56
CA GLU A 294 -32.45 -14.95 1.97
C GLU A 294 -31.37 -13.90 2.34
N PRO A 295 -31.67 -12.58 2.23
CA PRO A 295 -30.80 -11.55 2.81
C PRO A 295 -30.65 -11.74 4.33
N PRO A 296 -29.45 -11.51 4.91
CA PRO A 296 -29.17 -11.78 6.33
C PRO A 296 -29.97 -10.88 7.28
N GLU A 297 -30.60 -11.46 8.31
CA GLU A 297 -31.41 -10.74 9.31
C GLU A 297 -30.57 -10.38 10.55
N VAL A 298 -29.74 -9.34 10.42
CA VAL A 298 -28.96 -8.80 11.55
C VAL A 298 -29.88 -8.09 12.54
N SER A 299 -29.77 -8.40 13.82
CA SER A 299 -30.62 -7.81 14.87
C SER A 299 -29.83 -7.44 16.12
N VAL A 300 -30.32 -6.46 16.89
CA VAL A 300 -29.82 -6.16 18.24
C VAL A 300 -30.35 -7.22 19.20
N THR A 301 -29.46 -7.93 19.90
CA THR A 301 -29.83 -9.03 20.82
C THR A 301 -29.61 -8.70 22.29
N ASP A 302 -28.73 -7.74 22.60
CA ASP A 302 -28.51 -7.20 23.94
C ASP A 302 -28.23 -5.69 23.88
N ALA A 303 -28.64 -4.96 24.92
CA ALA A 303 -28.23 -3.58 25.14
C ALA A 303 -28.03 -3.32 26.64
N SER A 304 -27.04 -2.48 26.98
CA SER A 304 -26.68 -2.19 28.37
C SER A 304 -26.16 -0.76 28.55
N LEU A 305 -26.72 -0.07 29.53
CA LEU A 305 -26.33 1.26 29.99
C LEU A 305 -25.29 1.14 31.12
N ALA A 306 -24.21 1.92 31.05
CA ALA A 306 -23.08 1.83 31.99
C ALA A 306 -23.26 2.63 33.30
N THR A 307 -24.26 3.52 33.41
CA THR A 307 -24.50 4.38 34.58
C THR A 307 -25.99 4.59 34.85
N GLU A 308 -26.39 4.55 36.12
CA GLU A 308 -27.79 4.71 36.55
C GLU A 308 -28.14 6.19 36.87
N THR A 309 -27.15 7.06 37.13
CA THR A 309 -27.36 8.48 37.44
C THR A 309 -26.34 9.38 36.76
N LEU A 310 -26.75 10.59 36.39
CA LEU A 310 -25.90 11.60 35.75
C LEU A 310 -26.31 13.03 36.11
N LEU A 311 -25.38 13.96 36.03
CA LEU A 311 -25.64 15.40 35.96
C LEU A 311 -26.01 15.81 34.53
N VAL A 312 -26.89 16.81 34.38
CA VAL A 312 -27.12 17.46 33.08
C VAL A 312 -25.80 17.90 32.44
N GLY A 313 -25.55 17.45 31.20
CA GLY A 313 -24.32 17.72 30.46
C GLY A 313 -23.16 16.73 30.70
N GLN A 314 -23.32 15.68 31.50
CA GLN A 314 -22.43 14.51 31.45
C GLN A 314 -22.85 13.55 30.31
N GLU A 315 -21.97 12.63 29.93
CA GLU A 315 -22.20 11.65 28.85
C GLU A 315 -22.65 10.29 29.40
N ALA A 316 -23.73 9.75 28.84
CA ALA A 316 -24.19 8.38 29.05
C ALA A 316 -23.63 7.47 27.95
N THR A 317 -22.98 6.38 28.35
CA THR A 317 -22.52 5.32 27.44
C THR A 317 -23.50 4.16 27.45
N VAL A 318 -24.01 3.80 26.26
CA VAL A 318 -24.87 2.63 26.04
C VAL A 318 -24.18 1.68 25.06
N SER A 319 -23.90 0.46 25.49
CA SER A 319 -23.45 -0.63 24.63
C SER A 319 -24.66 -1.35 24.02
N ALA A 320 -24.52 -1.82 22.78
CA ALA A 320 -25.49 -2.72 22.15
C ALA A 320 -24.75 -3.80 21.35
N THR A 321 -25.18 -5.04 21.51
CA THR A 321 -24.65 -6.19 20.77
C THR A 321 -25.63 -6.57 19.67
N LEU A 322 -25.12 -6.67 18.46
CA LEU A 322 -25.81 -7.17 17.29
C LEU A 322 -25.33 -8.60 16.99
N GLU A 323 -26.25 -9.43 16.51
CA GLU A 323 -25.99 -10.81 16.10
C GLU A 323 -26.46 -11.01 14.65
N ASN A 324 -25.65 -11.73 13.89
CA ASN A 324 -25.98 -12.17 12.54
C ASN A 324 -25.98 -13.71 12.51
N PRO A 325 -27.15 -14.36 12.55
CA PRO A 325 -27.24 -15.82 12.53
C PRO A 325 -27.00 -16.43 11.14
N ASP A 326 -26.89 -15.59 10.10
CA ASP A 326 -26.87 -16.02 8.70
C ASP A 326 -25.46 -16.14 8.12
N ARG A 327 -25.35 -16.94 7.05
CA ARG A 327 -24.07 -17.30 6.37
C ARG A 327 -23.52 -16.22 5.43
N LEU A 328 -24.10 -15.03 5.43
CA LEU A 328 -23.63 -13.86 4.68
C LEU A 328 -23.47 -12.68 5.65
N ALA A 329 -22.47 -11.84 5.40
CA ALA A 329 -22.31 -10.62 6.19
C ALA A 329 -23.49 -9.66 5.93
N GLY A 330 -24.12 -9.17 6.99
CA GLY A 330 -25.26 -8.28 6.94
C GLY A 330 -24.98 -6.92 7.58
N SER A 331 -25.94 -5.99 7.49
CA SER A 331 -25.85 -4.68 8.14
C SER A 331 -27.21 -4.24 8.67
N GLU A 332 -27.21 -3.61 9.84
CA GLU A 332 -28.41 -3.10 10.52
C GLU A 332 -28.16 -1.67 11.06
N THR A 333 -29.18 -0.81 11.01
CA THR A 333 -29.13 0.57 11.52
C THR A 333 -29.52 0.59 13.00
N ALA A 334 -28.55 0.37 13.87
CA ALA A 334 -28.72 0.45 15.32
C ALA A 334 -29.01 1.89 15.76
N THR A 335 -30.18 2.09 16.36
CA THR A 335 -30.78 3.39 16.71
C THR A 335 -31.00 3.46 18.21
N LEU A 336 -30.30 4.37 18.89
CA LEU A 336 -30.52 4.69 20.30
C LEU A 336 -31.66 5.70 20.44
N LEU A 337 -32.65 5.36 21.27
CA LEU A 337 -33.74 6.23 21.69
C LEU A 337 -33.66 6.50 23.21
N ALA A 338 -34.10 7.70 23.60
CA ALA A 338 -34.38 8.09 24.98
C ALA A 338 -35.83 8.59 25.04
N GLU A 339 -36.69 7.96 25.85
CA GLU A 339 -38.14 8.28 25.94
C GLU A 339 -38.79 8.44 24.53
N ASP A 340 -38.76 7.38 23.73
CA ASP A 340 -39.21 7.30 22.32
C ASP A 340 -38.57 8.30 21.33
N THR A 341 -37.63 9.14 21.77
CA THR A 341 -36.94 10.13 20.92
C THR A 341 -35.61 9.58 20.44
N VAL A 342 -35.40 9.49 19.12
CA VAL A 342 -34.11 9.10 18.54
C VAL A 342 -33.03 10.13 18.88
N VAL A 343 -31.96 9.69 19.54
CA VAL A 343 -30.83 10.55 19.94
C VAL A 343 -29.55 10.25 19.16
N GLN A 344 -29.37 9.02 18.66
CA GLN A 344 -28.18 8.64 17.87
C GLN A 344 -28.46 7.39 17.01
N THR A 345 -27.83 7.30 15.84
CA THR A 345 -27.92 6.16 14.91
C THR A 345 -26.52 5.72 14.46
N ARG A 346 -26.31 4.42 14.24
CA ARG A 346 -25.13 3.86 13.58
C ARG A 346 -25.55 2.71 12.67
N ASP A 347 -25.05 2.72 11.44
CA ASP A 347 -25.06 1.52 10.60
C ASP A 347 -23.92 0.59 11.06
N VAL A 348 -24.25 -0.66 11.36
CA VAL A 348 -23.30 -1.65 11.87
C VAL A 348 -23.33 -2.88 10.96
N THR A 349 -22.18 -3.20 10.37
CA THR A 349 -21.96 -4.45 9.65
C THR A 349 -21.51 -5.56 10.61
N VAL A 350 -22.01 -6.77 10.39
CA VAL A 350 -21.67 -7.98 11.16
C VAL A 350 -21.33 -9.09 10.19
N GLY A 351 -20.25 -9.83 10.42
CA GLY A 351 -19.85 -10.96 9.58
C GLY A 351 -20.85 -12.11 9.60
N ALA A 352 -20.63 -13.10 8.74
CA ALA A 352 -21.46 -14.30 8.69
C ALA A 352 -21.28 -15.13 9.98
N GLU A 353 -22.39 -15.55 10.60
CA GLU A 353 -22.41 -16.30 11.88
C GLU A 353 -21.66 -15.59 13.04
N GLU A 354 -21.56 -14.25 13.02
CA GLU A 354 -20.81 -13.42 14.00
C GLU A 354 -21.70 -12.52 14.88
N THR A 355 -21.09 -11.95 15.93
CA THR A 355 -21.65 -10.87 16.75
C THR A 355 -20.75 -9.63 16.76
N ASN A 356 -21.33 -8.44 16.88
CA ASN A 356 -20.61 -7.17 16.93
C ASN A 356 -21.20 -6.25 18.02
N THR A 357 -20.37 -5.74 18.93
CA THR A 357 -20.81 -4.80 19.98
C THR A 357 -20.40 -3.38 19.63
N THR A 358 -21.39 -2.49 19.53
CA THR A 358 -21.20 -1.05 19.28
C THR A 358 -21.54 -0.23 20.53
N ALA A 359 -20.94 0.96 20.65
CA ALA A 359 -21.15 1.86 21.79
C ALA A 359 -21.69 3.21 21.34
N PHE A 360 -22.75 3.65 22.01
CA PHE A 360 -23.42 4.94 21.84
C PHE A 360 -23.03 5.89 22.97
N ALA A 361 -22.94 7.17 22.61
CA ALA A 361 -22.58 8.27 23.51
C ALA A 361 -23.66 9.35 23.41
N TRP A 362 -24.33 9.67 24.53
CA TRP A 362 -25.45 10.60 24.57
C TRP A 362 -25.33 11.58 25.75
N THR A 363 -25.51 12.87 25.49
CA THR A 363 -25.39 13.93 26.49
C THR A 363 -26.77 14.57 26.76
N PRO A 364 -27.49 14.20 27.83
CA PRO A 364 -28.76 14.84 28.18
C PRO A 364 -28.57 16.32 28.54
N SER A 365 -29.39 17.19 27.95
CA SER A 365 -29.41 18.65 28.15
C SER A 365 -30.51 19.13 29.11
N GLU A 366 -31.43 18.26 29.51
CA GLU A 366 -32.52 18.53 30.45
C GLU A 366 -32.53 17.46 31.57
N PRO A 367 -32.99 17.79 32.79
CA PRO A 367 -33.10 16.83 33.88
C PRO A 367 -34.38 15.99 33.77
N GLY A 368 -34.29 14.70 34.11
CA GLY A 368 -35.39 13.74 34.05
C GLY A 368 -34.91 12.30 34.15
N THR A 369 -35.84 11.37 34.33
CA THR A 369 -35.58 9.93 34.18
C THR A 369 -35.78 9.55 32.72
N TYR A 370 -34.81 8.87 32.12
CA TYR A 370 -34.86 8.45 30.71
C TYR A 370 -34.61 6.94 30.58
N ASN A 371 -35.62 6.22 30.10
CA ASN A 371 -35.49 4.85 29.63
C ASN A 371 -34.79 4.87 28.26
N LEU A 372 -33.70 4.10 28.14
CA LEU A 372 -32.88 4.02 26.94
C LEU A 372 -33.09 2.69 26.24
N THR A 373 -33.25 2.72 24.91
CA THR A 373 -33.43 1.51 24.08
C THR A 373 -32.63 1.58 22.79
N VAL A 374 -32.10 0.45 22.32
CA VAL A 374 -31.48 0.32 20.99
C VAL A 374 -32.28 -0.66 20.14
N ASN A 375 -32.87 -0.19 19.03
CA ASN A 375 -33.84 -0.93 18.18
C ASN A 375 -34.92 -1.69 18.98
N SER A 376 -35.47 -1.03 20.01
CA SER A 376 -36.46 -1.57 20.97
C SER A 376 -35.93 -2.54 22.05
N ILE A 377 -34.65 -2.91 22.03
CA ILE A 377 -34.02 -3.63 23.14
C ILE A 377 -33.71 -2.64 24.26
N ALA A 378 -34.18 -2.90 25.48
CA ALA A 378 -33.98 -2.01 26.62
C ALA A 378 -32.53 -2.07 27.13
N ALA A 379 -31.86 -0.92 27.16
CA ALA A 379 -30.50 -0.79 27.68
C ALA A 379 -30.46 -0.50 29.20
N GLY A 380 -31.51 0.14 29.72
CA GLY A 380 -31.62 0.56 31.11
C GLY A 380 -32.39 1.87 31.26
N SER A 381 -32.28 2.48 32.43
CA SER A 381 -32.82 3.82 32.72
C SER A 381 -31.75 4.63 33.45
N VAL A 382 -31.63 5.92 33.09
CA VAL A 382 -30.75 6.87 33.80
C VAL A 382 -31.59 7.98 34.44
N GLU A 383 -31.28 8.36 35.69
CA GLU A 383 -31.80 9.58 36.31
C GLU A 383 -30.81 10.74 36.11
N VAL A 384 -31.23 11.73 35.32
CA VAL A 384 -30.44 12.93 35.03
C VAL A 384 -30.87 14.06 35.95
N VAL A 385 -29.99 14.49 36.85
CA VAL A 385 -30.28 15.53 37.85
C VAL A 385 -29.68 16.88 37.46
N PRO A 386 -30.30 18.02 37.84
CA PRO A 386 -29.75 19.34 37.55
C PRO A 386 -28.38 19.53 38.21
N ARG A 387 -27.42 20.13 37.49
CA ARG A 387 -26.09 20.45 38.05
C ARG A 387 -26.16 21.23 39.38
N SER A 388 -27.19 22.06 39.55
CA SER A 388 -27.45 22.86 40.75
C SER A 388 -27.95 22.08 41.97
N THR A 389 -28.16 20.76 41.92
CA THR A 389 -28.42 19.96 43.14
C THR A 389 -27.13 19.66 43.90
N ILE A 390 -25.96 19.91 43.32
CA ILE A 390 -24.67 19.79 43.99
C ILE A 390 -24.20 21.18 44.41
N THR A 391 -23.92 21.36 45.71
CA THR A 391 -23.47 22.63 46.30
C THR A 391 -22.35 22.42 47.31
N VAL A 392 -21.46 23.40 47.48
CA VAL A 392 -20.33 23.35 48.43
C VAL A 392 -20.69 24.19 49.65
N ALA A 393 -21.25 23.54 50.68
CA ALA A 393 -21.81 24.21 51.86
C ALA A 393 -20.74 24.89 52.73
N ASN A 394 -19.54 24.32 52.82
CA ASN A 394 -18.34 25.02 53.29
C ASN A 394 -17.05 24.33 52.79
N VAL A 395 -15.92 25.02 52.96
CA VAL A 395 -14.58 24.44 53.02
C VAL A 395 -13.92 24.93 54.30
N THR A 396 -13.13 24.08 54.96
CA THR A 396 -12.31 24.39 56.13
C THR A 396 -10.91 23.82 55.91
N ALA A 397 -9.87 24.55 56.31
CA ALA A 397 -8.48 24.11 56.27
C ALA A 397 -7.83 24.22 57.67
N THR A 398 -6.62 23.72 57.83
CA THR A 398 -5.78 24.02 59.01
C THR A 398 -5.49 25.52 59.05
N ASP A 399 -5.84 26.24 60.13
CA ASP A 399 -5.73 27.71 60.19
C ASP A 399 -4.31 28.23 59.92
N GLN A 400 -3.28 27.53 60.40
CA GLN A 400 -1.86 27.89 60.30
C GLN A 400 -0.98 26.64 60.26
N VAL A 401 0.08 26.65 59.44
CA VAL A 401 1.10 25.60 59.34
C VAL A 401 2.50 26.19 59.13
N VAL A 402 3.57 25.42 59.37
CA VAL A 402 4.94 25.81 59.03
C VAL A 402 5.28 25.40 57.59
N THR A 403 6.15 26.14 56.89
CA THR A 403 6.62 25.80 55.54
C THR A 403 7.18 24.37 55.48
N GLY A 404 6.60 23.53 54.63
CA GLY A 404 6.92 22.11 54.47
C GLY A 404 5.94 21.16 55.17
N GLU A 405 5.09 21.66 56.07
CA GLU A 405 3.96 20.90 56.63
C GLU A 405 2.75 20.88 55.67
N ALA A 406 1.75 20.06 55.98
CA ALA A 406 0.53 19.93 55.18
C ALA A 406 -0.70 20.51 55.88
N ALA A 407 -1.57 21.15 55.10
CA ALA A 407 -2.89 21.59 55.52
C ALA A 407 -3.95 20.52 55.21
N ASP A 408 -4.80 20.22 56.20
CA ASP A 408 -5.96 19.33 56.06
C ASP A 408 -7.16 20.13 55.54
N VAL A 409 -7.46 20.02 54.24
CA VAL A 409 -8.57 20.74 53.60
C VAL A 409 -9.80 19.83 53.51
N THR A 410 -10.88 20.17 54.21
CA THR A 410 -12.16 19.46 54.16
C THR A 410 -13.24 20.32 53.51
N ALA A 411 -13.87 19.81 52.45
CA ALA A 411 -15.07 20.38 51.85
C ALA A 411 -16.32 19.62 52.30
N THR A 412 -17.35 20.34 52.77
CA THR A 412 -18.69 19.76 52.97
C THR A 412 -19.53 20.00 51.73
N ILE A 413 -19.81 18.94 50.99
CA ILE A 413 -20.58 18.99 49.74
C ILE A 413 -21.97 18.43 50.00
N VAL A 414 -23.00 19.10 49.48
CA VAL A 414 -24.40 18.71 49.62
C VAL A 414 -24.94 18.26 48.27
N ASN A 415 -25.49 17.05 48.24
CA ASN A 415 -26.30 16.53 47.13
C ASN A 415 -27.78 16.63 47.53
N GLU A 416 -28.51 17.57 46.93
CA GLU A 416 -29.96 17.75 47.12
C GLU A 416 -30.82 16.77 46.30
N ALA A 417 -30.22 15.92 45.45
CA ALA A 417 -30.95 14.85 44.77
C ALA A 417 -31.25 13.69 45.73
N ASN A 418 -32.25 12.87 45.37
CA ASN A 418 -32.66 11.71 46.17
C ASN A 418 -31.95 10.41 45.74
N VAL A 419 -30.94 10.52 44.89
CA VAL A 419 -30.11 9.43 44.35
C VAL A 419 -28.62 9.77 44.48
N PRO A 420 -27.72 8.79 44.60
CA PRO A 420 -26.27 9.03 44.56
C PRO A 420 -25.84 9.53 43.18
N VAL A 421 -24.82 10.40 43.11
CA VAL A 421 -24.34 11.01 41.86
C VAL A 421 -22.82 11.06 41.82
N ASP A 422 -22.22 10.64 40.71
CA ASP A 422 -20.77 10.73 40.50
C ASP A 422 -20.35 12.14 40.07
N VAL A 423 -19.64 12.83 40.97
CA VAL A 423 -19.27 14.23 40.84
C VAL A 423 -17.76 14.40 40.73
N PRO A 424 -17.23 15.06 39.68
CA PRO A 424 -15.86 15.54 39.68
C PRO A 424 -15.73 16.71 40.67
N VAL A 425 -15.05 16.46 41.79
CA VAL A 425 -14.68 17.46 42.79
C VAL A 425 -13.26 17.91 42.48
N SER A 426 -13.08 19.20 42.23
CA SER A 426 -11.77 19.77 41.91
C SER A 426 -11.23 20.63 43.05
N TYR A 427 -9.92 20.59 43.24
CA TYR A 427 -9.20 21.29 44.30
C TYR A 427 -8.10 22.17 43.69
N ALA A 428 -8.03 23.41 44.15
CA ALA A 428 -7.13 24.43 43.64
C ALA A 428 -6.45 25.22 44.77
N LEU A 429 -5.22 25.64 44.50
CA LEU A 429 -4.36 26.42 45.39
C LEU A 429 -4.06 27.76 44.71
N ASP A 430 -4.43 28.87 45.37
CA ASP A 430 -4.33 30.24 44.84
C ASP A 430 -4.94 30.46 43.43
N GLY A 431 -5.87 29.58 43.05
CA GLY A 431 -6.56 29.58 41.77
C GLY A 431 -6.00 28.62 40.71
N GLU A 432 -4.85 27.97 40.95
CA GLU A 432 -4.33 26.91 40.09
C GLU A 432 -4.87 25.54 40.54
N GLN A 433 -5.41 24.75 39.60
CA GLN A 433 -5.99 23.44 39.90
C GLN A 433 -4.89 22.41 40.17
N VAL A 434 -4.84 21.89 41.40
CA VAL A 434 -3.85 20.89 41.84
C VAL A 434 -4.37 19.47 41.67
N ALA A 435 -5.67 19.24 41.90
CA ALA A 435 -6.28 17.91 41.84
C ALA A 435 -7.72 17.95 41.32
N THR A 436 -8.21 16.79 40.86
CA THR A 436 -9.63 16.51 40.62
C THR A 436 -9.90 15.03 40.83
N GLU A 437 -10.92 14.71 41.61
CA GLU A 437 -11.32 13.36 42.00
C GLU A 437 -12.79 13.12 41.64
N LEU A 438 -13.13 11.92 41.18
CA LEU A 438 -14.52 11.52 40.92
C LEU A 438 -15.10 10.88 42.18
N VAL A 439 -16.04 11.56 42.83
CA VAL A 439 -16.62 11.15 44.11
C VAL A 439 -18.11 10.86 43.95
N THR A 440 -18.54 9.65 44.31
CA THR A 440 -19.97 9.30 44.43
C THR A 440 -20.56 9.99 45.66
N LEU A 441 -21.40 11.02 45.44
CA LEU A 441 -22.06 11.76 46.50
C LEU A 441 -23.44 11.16 46.80
N GLU A 442 -23.55 10.48 47.94
CA GLU A 442 -24.84 10.01 48.49
C GLU A 442 -25.80 11.17 48.79
N PRO A 443 -27.14 10.95 48.76
CA PRO A 443 -28.13 11.96 49.11
C PRO A 443 -27.90 12.61 50.47
N GLY A 444 -27.95 13.94 50.53
CA GLY A 444 -27.68 14.71 51.74
C GLY A 444 -26.29 15.33 51.74
N THR A 445 -25.42 14.94 52.68
CA THR A 445 -24.17 15.65 52.95
C THR A 445 -22.97 14.71 53.05
N SER A 446 -21.93 15.00 52.26
CA SER A 446 -20.66 14.29 52.24
C SER A 446 -19.50 15.22 52.61
N ALA A 447 -18.43 14.65 53.15
CA ALA A 447 -17.17 15.35 53.36
C ALA A 447 -16.12 14.79 52.38
N VAL A 448 -15.38 15.67 51.72
CA VAL A 448 -14.26 15.34 50.83
C VAL A 448 -13.00 16.02 51.35
N THR A 449 -11.88 15.29 51.44
CA THR A 449 -10.67 15.72 52.16
C THR A 449 -9.44 15.68 51.27
N PHE A 450 -8.65 16.74 51.27
CA PHE A 450 -7.37 16.86 50.59
C PHE A 450 -6.27 17.21 51.60
N GLU A 451 -5.14 16.51 51.55
CA GLU A 451 -3.93 16.81 52.33
C GLU A 451 -2.94 17.53 51.41
N GLN A 452 -2.59 18.78 51.71
CA GLN A 452 -1.75 19.61 50.82
C GLN A 452 -0.49 20.13 51.53
N PRO A 453 0.72 19.68 51.16
CA PRO A 453 1.97 20.29 51.63
C PRO A 453 2.14 21.73 51.09
N LEU A 454 2.55 22.66 51.95
CA LEU A 454 2.68 24.09 51.63
C LEU A 454 4.14 24.55 51.78
N ALA A 455 4.79 24.88 50.68
CA ALA A 455 6.24 25.11 50.64
C ALA A 455 6.68 26.59 50.80
N GLU A 456 5.79 27.54 50.54
CA GLU A 456 6.08 28.99 50.56
C GLU A 456 5.28 29.68 51.68
N ALA A 457 5.88 30.65 52.36
CA ALA A 457 5.25 31.37 53.47
C ALA A 457 4.33 32.49 52.97
N GLY A 458 3.18 32.67 53.64
CA GLY A 458 2.13 33.60 53.27
C GLY A 458 0.73 33.02 53.51
N ALA A 459 -0.30 33.81 53.23
CA ALA A 459 -1.68 33.32 53.21
C ALA A 459 -1.94 32.59 51.88
N VAL A 460 -2.30 31.31 51.95
CA VAL A 460 -2.56 30.44 50.79
C VAL A 460 -4.05 30.16 50.68
N THR A 461 -4.64 30.38 49.51
CA THR A 461 -6.07 30.21 49.26
C THR A 461 -6.39 28.80 48.77
N HIS A 462 -6.99 27.99 49.64
CA HIS A 462 -7.57 26.70 49.29
C HIS A 462 -8.96 26.90 48.68
N THR A 463 -9.23 26.33 47.51
CA THR A 463 -10.55 26.38 46.86
C THR A 463 -10.98 24.98 46.45
N VAL A 464 -12.23 24.59 46.78
CA VAL A 464 -12.84 23.35 46.29
C VAL A 464 -14.07 23.69 45.47
N GLU A 465 -14.10 23.23 44.23
CA GLU A 465 -15.17 23.44 43.25
C GLU A 465 -15.78 22.11 42.83
N ALA A 466 -17.09 21.97 43.04
CA ALA A 466 -17.89 20.80 42.67
C ALA A 466 -18.97 21.21 41.66
N VAL A 467 -18.91 20.64 40.46
CA VAL A 467 -19.87 20.82 39.34
C VAL A 467 -20.00 22.25 38.77
N ASN A 468 -20.46 23.20 39.57
CA ASN A 468 -20.62 24.62 39.24
C ASN A 468 -20.67 25.53 40.49
N ASP A 469 -20.41 25.01 41.68
CA ASP A 469 -20.44 25.73 42.94
C ASP A 469 -19.14 25.50 43.71
N LYS A 470 -18.73 26.49 44.52
CA LYS A 470 -17.44 26.46 45.21
C LYS A 470 -17.36 27.35 46.42
N ALA A 471 -16.53 26.92 47.36
CA ALA A 471 -16.10 27.73 48.49
C ALA A 471 -14.57 27.67 48.64
N SER A 472 -14.05 28.67 49.34
CA SER A 472 -12.62 28.86 49.58
C SER A 472 -12.37 29.19 51.04
N THR A 473 -11.15 28.90 51.50
CA THR A 473 -10.63 29.21 52.84
C THR A 473 -9.13 29.50 52.71
N GLU A 474 -8.55 30.20 53.69
CA GLU A 474 -7.12 30.49 53.71
C GLU A 474 -6.42 29.67 54.80
N THR A 475 -5.13 29.36 54.58
CA THR A 475 -4.19 28.87 55.59
C THR A 475 -3.01 29.84 55.67
N ASP A 476 -2.63 30.22 56.90
CA ASP A 476 -1.48 31.11 57.16
C ASP A 476 -0.20 30.27 57.29
N VAL A 477 0.62 30.23 56.23
CA VAL A 477 1.88 29.48 56.19
C VAL A 477 3.02 30.34 56.73
N ARG A 478 3.74 29.83 57.73
CA ARG A 478 4.83 30.54 58.39
C ARG A 478 6.18 29.88 58.17
N GLU A 479 7.21 30.71 58.04
CA GLU A 479 8.59 30.24 58.17
C GLU A 479 8.82 29.67 59.58
N PRO A 480 9.68 28.65 59.75
CA PRO A 480 10.05 28.14 61.07
C PRO A 480 10.69 29.25 61.93
N ALA A 481 10.85 28.99 63.22
CA ALA A 481 11.69 29.85 64.06
C ALA A 481 13.14 29.84 63.53
N THR A 482 13.86 30.95 63.70
CA THR A 482 15.27 31.08 63.31
C THR A 482 15.92 32.08 64.26
N VAL A 483 16.84 31.62 65.09
CA VAL A 483 17.37 32.40 66.23
C VAL A 483 18.76 32.94 65.87
N GLU A 484 18.81 34.22 65.48
CA GLU A 484 20.03 34.87 65.02
C GLU A 484 20.68 35.74 66.10
N ILE A 485 22.02 35.74 66.17
CA ILE A 485 22.81 36.62 67.04
C ILE A 485 22.94 37.99 66.36
N THR A 486 22.07 38.95 66.71
CA THR A 486 22.00 40.26 66.04
C THR A 486 22.99 41.29 66.58
N ASN A 487 23.51 41.12 67.80
CA ASN A 487 24.54 42.00 68.37
C ASN A 487 25.34 41.32 69.50
N VAL A 488 26.65 41.59 69.57
CA VAL A 488 27.55 41.08 70.62
C VAL A 488 28.28 42.25 71.28
N VAL A 489 28.38 42.22 72.62
CA VAL A 489 29.09 43.24 73.42
C VAL A 489 30.01 42.55 74.42
N SER A 490 31.30 42.88 74.35
CA SER A 490 32.36 42.41 75.25
C SER A 490 33.31 43.57 75.59
N PRO A 491 34.08 43.49 76.69
CA PRO A 491 35.24 44.38 76.89
C PRO A 491 36.41 43.97 75.98
N ASP A 492 37.22 44.94 75.53
CA ASP A 492 38.45 44.64 74.78
C ASP A 492 39.55 44.05 75.70
N THR A 493 39.68 44.59 76.91
CA THR A 493 40.64 44.11 77.94
C THR A 493 40.02 44.04 79.33
N VAL A 494 40.61 43.24 80.22
CA VAL A 494 40.20 43.06 81.62
C VAL A 494 41.41 42.73 82.50
N GLU A 495 41.40 43.14 83.78
CA GLU A 495 42.44 42.70 84.73
C GLU A 495 42.26 41.22 85.11
N THR A 496 43.35 40.45 85.12
CA THR A 496 43.36 39.01 85.44
C THR A 496 42.75 38.77 86.82
N GLY A 497 41.77 37.86 86.91
CA GLY A 497 40.99 37.59 88.12
C GLY A 497 39.78 38.50 88.34
N SER A 498 39.52 39.47 87.47
CA SER A 498 38.24 40.21 87.38
C SER A 498 37.32 39.58 86.34
N ASP A 499 36.00 39.71 86.53
CA ASP A 499 35.01 39.17 85.61
C ASP A 499 34.90 40.01 84.32
N ALA A 500 35.17 39.39 83.17
CA ALA A 500 34.75 39.88 81.87
C ALA A 500 33.29 39.47 81.61
N GLY A 501 32.45 40.41 81.22
CA GLY A 501 31.06 40.16 80.83
C GLY A 501 30.88 40.19 79.31
N VAL A 502 30.44 39.09 78.72
CA VAL A 502 29.98 39.02 77.33
C VAL A 502 28.46 39.03 77.34
N THR A 503 27.85 39.89 76.52
CA THR A 503 26.39 39.98 76.36
C THR A 503 26.03 39.92 74.89
N VAL A 504 25.16 38.96 74.53
CA VAL A 504 24.58 38.89 73.20
C VAL A 504 23.15 39.40 73.20
N THR A 505 22.71 39.92 72.06
CA THR A 505 21.29 40.09 71.72
C THR A 505 20.98 39.04 70.67
N VAL A 506 19.94 38.24 70.92
CA VAL A 506 19.45 37.19 70.02
C VAL A 506 18.00 37.47 69.69
N GLU A 507 17.61 37.23 68.45
CA GLU A 507 16.32 37.61 67.86
C GLU A 507 15.77 36.45 67.04
N ASN A 508 14.49 36.13 67.23
CA ASN A 508 13.80 35.14 66.40
C ASN A 508 13.28 35.83 65.14
N SER A 509 14.03 35.75 64.04
CA SER A 509 13.64 36.32 62.74
C SER A 509 12.58 35.51 62.00
N GLY A 510 12.29 34.30 62.51
CA GLY A 510 11.32 33.36 61.95
C GLY A 510 9.83 33.69 62.18
N GLY A 511 8.96 32.94 61.50
CA GLY A 511 7.52 33.21 61.43
C GLY A 511 6.66 32.67 62.58
N VAL A 512 7.24 31.84 63.46
CA VAL A 512 6.61 31.20 64.63
C VAL A 512 7.49 31.29 65.88
N ALA A 513 6.91 31.07 67.06
CA ALA A 513 7.66 31.05 68.32
C ALA A 513 8.64 29.87 68.38
N GLY A 514 9.87 30.13 68.84
CA GLY A 514 10.96 29.17 68.91
C GLY A 514 11.46 28.90 70.34
N ASN A 515 12.15 27.78 70.52
CA ASN A 515 12.97 27.52 71.71
C ASN A 515 14.37 27.14 71.23
N ASP A 516 15.40 27.74 71.80
CA ASP A 516 16.81 27.48 71.47
C ASP A 516 17.68 27.57 72.75
N THR A 517 18.98 27.33 72.66
CA THR A 517 19.94 27.46 73.76
C THR A 517 21.13 28.30 73.32
N VAL A 518 21.36 29.42 74.03
CA VAL A 518 22.56 30.24 73.80
C VAL A 518 23.72 29.62 74.58
N GLU A 519 24.68 29.00 73.88
CA GLU A 519 25.89 28.45 74.49
C GLU A 519 27.05 29.46 74.41
N PHE A 520 27.63 29.81 75.54
CA PHE A 520 28.87 30.58 75.62
C PHE A 520 30.05 29.62 75.85
N SER A 521 31.13 29.78 75.10
CA SER A 521 32.40 29.08 75.31
C SER A 521 33.60 30.02 75.28
N VAL A 522 34.69 29.62 75.93
CA VAL A 522 35.94 30.37 76.04
C VAL A 522 37.12 29.42 75.76
N ASP A 523 37.98 29.79 74.82
CA ASP A 523 39.07 28.96 74.27
C ASP A 523 38.63 27.54 73.87
N GLY A 524 37.37 27.39 73.44
CA GLY A 524 36.75 26.11 73.05
C GLY A 524 36.23 25.26 74.22
N ALA A 525 36.13 25.82 75.44
CA ALA A 525 35.47 25.18 76.58
C ALA A 525 34.14 25.88 76.90
N THR A 526 33.03 25.14 76.88
CA THR A 526 31.70 25.61 77.29
C THR A 526 31.73 26.19 78.70
N LEU A 527 31.26 27.42 78.84
CA LEU A 527 31.17 28.20 80.07
C LEU A 527 29.75 28.14 80.66
N SER A 528 28.73 28.34 79.82
CA SER A 528 27.32 28.35 80.22
C SER A 528 26.41 28.12 79.03
N ASP A 529 25.39 27.30 79.23
CA ASP A 529 24.19 27.18 78.39
C ASP A 529 23.03 27.97 79.02
N GLU A 530 22.31 28.79 78.24
CA GLU A 530 21.07 29.42 78.69
C GLU A 530 19.92 29.15 77.70
N PRO A 531 18.90 28.35 78.10
CA PRO A 531 17.77 28.04 77.24
C PRO A 531 16.80 29.24 77.15
N ILE A 532 16.44 29.60 75.93
CA ILE A 532 15.56 30.73 75.61
C ILE A 532 14.30 30.24 74.90
N ALA A 533 13.22 30.99 75.10
CA ALA A 533 12.01 30.90 74.31
C ALA A 533 11.71 32.32 73.78
N LEU A 534 11.42 32.44 72.49
CA LEU A 534 11.18 33.72 71.82
C LEU A 534 9.95 33.62 70.92
N ASP A 535 8.98 34.51 71.11
CA ASP A 535 7.91 34.71 70.14
C ASP A 535 8.48 35.21 68.79
N ALA A 536 7.71 35.10 67.71
CA ALA A 536 8.13 35.56 66.38
C ALA A 536 8.42 37.07 66.38
N GLY A 537 9.63 37.46 65.99
CA GLY A 537 10.11 38.86 66.06
C GLY A 537 10.43 39.35 67.49
N GLU A 538 10.52 38.47 68.48
CA GLU A 538 11.03 38.82 69.81
C GLU A 538 12.56 38.74 69.87
N ASN A 539 13.18 39.65 70.61
CA ASN A 539 14.59 39.59 70.96
C ASN A 539 14.81 39.67 72.47
N THR A 540 15.82 38.95 72.96
CA THR A 540 16.27 38.98 74.34
C THR A 540 17.77 39.26 74.43
N ARG A 541 18.27 39.48 75.66
CA ARG A 541 19.71 39.59 75.94
C ARG A 541 20.13 38.56 76.95
N VAL A 542 21.19 37.84 76.61
CA VAL A 542 21.80 36.80 77.42
C VAL A 542 23.23 37.23 77.75
N SER A 543 23.65 37.04 79.00
CA SER A 543 24.91 37.58 79.52
C SER A 543 25.67 36.54 80.35
N ALA A 544 26.88 36.19 79.92
CA ALA A 544 27.80 35.35 80.70
C ALA A 544 28.95 36.21 81.27
N SER A 545 29.38 35.91 82.50
CA SER A 545 30.49 36.59 83.18
C SER A 545 31.54 35.59 83.67
N PHE A 546 32.82 35.83 83.36
CA PHE A 546 33.91 34.91 83.67
C PHE A 546 35.24 35.63 83.91
N ALA A 547 36.03 35.12 84.87
CA ALA A 547 37.32 35.68 85.22
C ALA A 547 38.49 34.83 84.67
N PHE A 548 39.41 35.46 83.95
CA PHE A 548 40.62 34.80 83.46
C PHE A 548 41.61 34.53 84.60
N SER A 549 42.21 33.34 84.61
CA SER A 549 43.23 32.92 85.59
C SER A 549 44.67 33.02 85.07
N LEU A 550 44.82 33.37 83.79
CA LEU A 550 46.09 33.61 83.09
C LEU A 550 46.01 34.96 82.36
N GLN A 551 47.17 35.49 81.98
CA GLN A 551 47.26 36.64 81.08
C GLN A 551 47.42 36.15 79.64
N GLY A 552 46.78 36.84 78.70
CA GLY A 552 46.82 36.50 77.28
C GLY A 552 45.63 37.06 76.52
N GLU A 553 45.63 36.84 75.21
CA GLU A 553 44.44 36.96 74.39
C GLU A 553 43.65 35.65 74.51
N HIS A 554 42.37 35.75 74.86
CA HIS A 554 41.44 34.64 74.97
C HIS A 554 40.29 34.82 73.99
N THR A 555 39.87 33.74 73.32
CA THR A 555 38.75 33.78 72.37
C THR A 555 37.47 33.36 73.07
N PHE A 556 36.40 34.15 72.95
CA PHE A 556 35.06 33.70 73.29
C PHE A 556 34.27 33.41 72.02
N THR A 557 33.38 32.43 72.10
CA THR A 557 32.37 32.12 71.07
C THR A 557 31.01 32.03 71.74
N VAL A 558 29.97 32.48 71.06
CA VAL A 558 28.57 32.32 71.47
C VAL A 558 27.81 31.70 70.31
N GLU A 559 27.08 30.61 70.57
CA GLU A 559 26.41 29.79 69.56
C GLU A 559 24.92 29.60 69.90
N THR A 560 24.14 29.35 68.85
CA THR A 560 22.66 29.20 68.79
C THR A 560 22.35 28.13 67.74
N SER A 561 21.09 27.68 67.61
CA SER A 561 20.72 26.70 66.57
C SER A 561 21.06 27.15 65.15
N ASP A 562 20.94 28.45 64.88
CA ASP A 562 21.01 29.02 63.52
C ASP A 562 22.19 30.00 63.32
N GLY A 563 22.97 30.30 64.37
CA GLY A 563 24.05 31.29 64.33
C GLY A 563 25.20 31.04 65.31
N SER A 564 26.36 31.63 64.99
CA SER A 564 27.56 31.59 65.83
C SER A 564 28.35 32.90 65.66
N ALA A 565 28.86 33.44 66.76
CA ALA A 565 29.62 34.70 66.78
C ALA A 565 30.78 34.62 67.78
N SER A 566 31.92 35.23 67.47
CA SER A 566 33.12 35.16 68.31
C SER A 566 33.91 36.47 68.35
N GLY A 567 34.76 36.60 69.36
CA GLY A 567 35.65 37.75 69.57
C GLY A 567 36.78 37.41 70.54
N THR A 568 37.70 38.36 70.75
CA THR A 568 38.80 38.19 71.71
C THR A 568 38.70 39.19 72.86
N ILE A 569 39.23 38.79 74.03
CA ILE A 569 39.37 39.64 75.22
C ILE A 569 40.80 39.44 75.74
N VAL A 570 41.49 40.53 76.06
CA VAL A 570 42.87 40.48 76.58
C VAL A 570 42.87 40.56 78.11
N ALA A 571 43.41 39.53 78.76
CA ALA A 571 43.61 39.49 80.21
C ALA A 571 44.98 40.11 80.58
N GLU A 572 44.96 41.23 81.29
CA GLU A 572 46.14 42.04 81.67
C GLU A 572 46.48 41.88 83.18
N SER A 573 47.68 42.31 83.61
CA SER A 573 48.04 42.29 85.04
C SER A 573 47.30 43.35 85.85
N PRO A 574 46.83 43.06 87.08
CA PRO A 574 46.18 44.05 87.93
C PRO A 574 47.13 45.18 88.36
N SER A 575 46.64 46.42 88.27
CA SER A 575 47.41 47.66 88.42
C SER A 575 47.60 48.08 89.89
N GLY A 576 48.62 47.54 90.55
CA GLY A 576 48.92 47.81 91.96
C GLY A 576 49.53 49.20 92.24
N ASP A 577 48.76 50.08 92.87
CA ASP A 577 49.25 51.32 93.50
C ASP A 577 49.88 51.02 94.88
N ASP A 578 51.22 51.04 94.96
CA ASP A 578 51.98 50.93 96.22
C ASP A 578 52.61 52.27 96.59
N THR A 579 51.93 53.01 97.46
CA THR A 579 52.37 54.34 97.90
C THR A 579 53.43 54.27 99.01
N THR A 580 54.69 54.54 98.70
CA THR A 580 55.63 55.31 99.56
C THR A 580 56.81 55.82 98.70
N THR A 581 57.15 57.12 98.57
CA THR A 581 57.38 58.19 99.58
C THR A 581 58.66 57.87 100.39
N ASP A 582 59.74 58.67 100.41
CA ASP A 582 59.76 60.15 100.29
C ASP A 582 61.16 60.80 100.01
N GLN A 583 61.14 62.08 99.56
CA GLN A 583 62.20 63.15 99.55
C GLN A 583 63.47 62.93 98.68
N GLU A 584 64.25 63.94 98.22
CA GLU A 584 64.34 65.41 98.44
C GLU A 584 64.48 66.15 97.07
N THR A 585 63.76 67.22 96.73
CA THR A 585 63.98 68.67 97.03
C THR A 585 64.62 69.50 95.87
N GLU A 586 63.86 70.47 95.35
CA GLU A 586 64.22 71.72 94.63
C GLU A 586 64.93 71.77 93.24
N GLN A 587 64.24 72.41 92.26
CA GLN A 587 64.69 73.45 91.28
C GLN A 587 65.96 73.23 90.42
N THR A 588 65.98 73.42 89.08
CA THR A 588 65.54 74.61 88.29
C THR A 588 65.41 74.37 86.75
N THR A 589 64.63 75.23 86.09
CA THR A 589 64.66 75.80 84.69
C THR A 589 65.87 75.55 83.75
N ASP A 590 65.80 75.65 82.40
CA ASP A 590 64.73 75.81 81.36
C ASP A 590 65.38 75.82 79.92
N GLU A 591 64.57 75.96 78.85
CA GLU A 591 64.89 76.17 77.40
C GLU A 591 65.53 74.97 76.65
N GLY A 592 65.24 74.66 75.36
CA GLY A 592 64.35 75.15 74.29
C GLY A 592 64.80 74.53 72.93
N GLY A 593 64.11 74.51 71.78
CA GLY A 593 62.75 74.88 71.34
C GLY A 593 62.66 74.93 69.78
N GLN A 594 61.45 74.89 69.18
CA GLN A 594 61.14 75.22 67.75
C GLN A 594 61.66 74.23 66.64
N THR A 595 61.21 74.14 65.37
CA THR A 595 60.05 74.52 64.47
C THR A 595 60.34 73.91 63.06
N ASP A 596 59.50 73.73 62.02
CA ASP A 596 58.05 73.89 61.70
C ASP A 596 57.75 73.22 60.31
N ARG A 597 56.49 72.81 60.01
CA ARG A 597 55.82 72.77 58.66
C ARG A 597 56.37 71.81 57.56
N GLU A 598 55.75 71.50 56.39
CA GLU A 598 54.41 71.45 55.69
C GLU A 598 54.67 70.70 54.33
N THR A 599 53.77 70.21 53.43
CA THR A 599 52.30 70.21 53.19
C THR A 599 51.90 69.12 52.14
N ASP A 600 50.72 68.51 52.31
CA ASP A 600 49.69 68.07 51.31
C ASP A 600 49.84 67.03 50.15
N GLU A 601 48.65 66.47 49.84
CA GLU A 601 48.05 65.93 48.58
C GLU A 601 48.57 64.74 47.71
N SER A 602 47.67 63.75 47.59
CA SER A 602 47.19 63.07 46.35
C SER A 602 47.94 61.87 45.72
N GLY A 603 47.14 60.95 45.12
CA GLY A 603 47.58 59.78 44.33
C GLY A 603 46.48 58.70 44.23
N GLN A 604 46.27 58.08 43.06
CA GLN A 604 45.16 57.14 42.77
C GLN A 604 45.62 56.09 41.73
N THR A 605 44.83 55.01 41.54
CA THR A 605 44.92 53.97 40.46
C THR A 605 46.16 53.06 40.46
N ASP A 606 46.18 51.87 39.83
CA ASP A 606 45.19 50.77 39.59
C ASP A 606 46.00 49.57 39.01
N ASP A 607 45.37 48.43 38.71
CA ASP A 607 45.91 47.24 37.99
C ASP A 607 47.06 46.45 38.69
N GLY A 608 47.28 45.15 38.45
CA GLY A 608 46.54 44.17 37.63
C GLY A 608 47.24 42.79 37.51
N GLU A 609 46.53 41.83 36.88
CA GLU A 609 46.98 40.55 36.26
C GLU A 609 47.84 39.47 36.98
N THR A 610 47.16 38.36 37.33
CA THR A 610 47.41 36.94 36.95
C THR A 610 48.80 36.26 36.96
N THR A 611 48.85 35.04 37.53
CA THR A 611 49.32 33.73 36.94
C THR A 611 49.16 32.61 38.00
N ARG A 612 48.76 31.32 37.82
CA ARG A 612 48.76 30.29 36.75
C ARG A 612 50.16 29.76 36.36
N GLN A 613 50.49 28.48 36.11
CA GLN A 613 49.82 27.14 36.02
C GLN A 613 50.96 26.07 36.12
N ASP A 614 50.77 24.75 36.30
CA ASP A 614 49.59 23.89 36.57
C ASP A 614 49.82 23.06 37.88
N ASP A 615 49.72 21.74 38.13
CA ASP A 615 49.48 20.42 37.46
C ASP A 615 48.83 19.48 38.52
N ALA A 616 47.78 18.68 38.26
CA ALA A 616 47.66 17.40 37.53
C ALA A 616 48.25 16.16 38.28
N ALA A 617 47.60 15.00 38.40
CA ALA A 617 46.30 14.47 37.92
C ALA A 617 45.66 13.55 39.03
N GLU A 618 44.68 12.65 38.88
CA GLU A 618 44.10 11.93 37.74
C GLU A 618 42.77 11.21 38.11
N SER A 619 41.83 11.07 37.15
CA SER A 619 40.72 10.07 37.09
C SER A 619 39.60 10.03 38.16
N GLY A 620 38.37 9.73 37.72
CA GLY A 620 37.22 9.40 38.59
C GLY A 620 35.86 9.52 37.87
N ASP A 621 35.13 8.40 37.71
CA ASP A 621 33.87 8.36 36.95
C ASP A 621 32.68 8.98 37.71
N GLY A 622 31.99 9.93 37.07
CA GLY A 622 30.74 10.54 37.56
C GLY A 622 29.52 9.64 37.37
N PHE A 623 29.47 8.52 38.07
CA PHE A 623 28.34 7.58 38.05
C PHE A 623 27.15 8.13 38.85
N GLY A 624 25.97 8.25 38.24
CA GLY A 624 24.76 8.71 38.92
C GLY A 624 23.95 7.58 39.56
N PRO A 625 23.70 7.66 40.88
CA PRO A 625 22.47 7.17 41.47
C PRO A 625 21.86 8.19 42.46
N GLY A 626 20.53 8.26 42.66
CA GLY A 626 19.46 7.56 41.94
C GLY A 626 18.10 7.86 42.57
N PHE A 627 17.05 8.03 41.77
CA PHE A 627 15.68 8.26 42.26
C PHE A 627 14.99 6.93 42.58
N GLY A 628 14.56 6.77 43.83
CA GLY A 628 14.07 5.52 44.42
C GLY A 628 12.56 5.44 44.63
N VAL A 629 11.79 5.45 43.54
CA VAL A 629 10.44 4.87 43.36
C VAL A 629 9.55 4.68 44.62
N VAL A 630 8.49 5.51 44.73
CA VAL A 630 7.14 5.04 45.10
C VAL A 630 6.08 5.78 44.26
N ALA A 631 5.61 5.13 43.20
CA ALA A 631 4.36 5.48 42.51
C ALA A 631 3.88 4.22 41.78
N ALA A 632 2.68 3.73 42.10
CA ALA A 632 2.19 2.44 41.61
C ALA A 632 0.83 2.55 40.92
N LEU A 633 0.80 2.11 39.66
CA LEU A 633 -0.32 1.46 38.97
C LEU A 633 -1.74 1.98 39.24
N LEU A 634 -2.25 2.80 38.32
CA LEU A 634 -3.60 2.57 37.77
C LEU A 634 -3.70 3.11 36.34
N ALA A 635 -3.70 2.20 35.37
CA ALA A 635 -4.04 2.45 33.98
C ALA A 635 -4.72 1.18 33.44
N ILE A 636 -6.02 1.28 33.12
CA ILE A 636 -6.83 0.14 32.68
C ILE A 636 -6.69 -0.07 31.17
N VAL A 637 -6.78 -1.34 30.76
CA VAL A 637 -6.58 -1.79 29.38
C VAL A 637 -7.69 -1.31 28.45
N ILE A 638 -7.30 -0.72 27.31
CA ILE A 638 -8.09 -0.77 26.07
C ILE A 638 -7.31 -1.66 25.09
N LEU A 639 -7.93 -2.77 24.69
CA LEU A 639 -7.36 -3.73 23.75
C LEU A 639 -7.92 -3.46 22.34
N GLY A 640 -7.18 -2.72 21.52
CA GLY A 640 -7.50 -2.47 20.11
C GLY A 640 -6.53 -3.19 19.19
N VAL A 641 -7.00 -4.19 18.43
CA VAL A 641 -6.17 -4.96 17.50
C VAL A 641 -5.95 -4.18 16.20
N ALA A 642 -4.70 -3.93 15.83
CA ALA A 642 -4.33 -3.39 14.52
C ALA A 642 -2.99 -3.98 14.04
N LEU A 643 -3.04 -4.89 13.06
CA LEU A 643 -1.85 -5.43 12.38
C LEU A 643 -2.18 -5.86 10.94
N ALA A 644 -1.36 -5.41 9.99
CA ALA A 644 -1.49 -5.58 8.53
C ALA A 644 -2.75 -4.94 7.91
N ARG A 645 -2.70 -4.35 6.71
CA ARG A 645 -1.73 -4.55 5.61
C ARG A 645 -1.02 -3.26 5.18
N LEU A 646 0.15 -3.46 4.56
CA LEU A 646 0.79 -2.50 3.65
C LEU A 646 0.65 -3.05 2.21
N ASP A 647 0.95 -2.18 1.24
CA ASP A 647 0.64 -2.32 -0.19
C ASP A 647 1.01 -3.62 -0.91
N SER A 648 0.16 -3.92 -1.91
CA SER A 648 0.49 -4.17 -3.33
C SER A 648 1.83 -4.82 -3.69
#